data_AF-A0AAV6HIU5-F1
#
_entry.id   AF-A0AAV6HIU5-F1
#
_cell.length_a   1.000
_cell.length_b   1.000
_cell.length_c   1.000
_cell.angle_alpha   90.00
_cell.angle_beta   90.00
_cell.angle_gamma   90.00
#
_symmetry.space_group_name_H-M   'P 1'
#
loop_
_entity.id
_entity.type
_entity.pdbx_description
1 polymer ?
#
loop_
_entity_poly.entity_id
_entity_poly.type
_entity_poly.pdbx_seq_one_letter_code
_entity_poly.pdbx_strand_id
1 'polypeptide(L)'
;MVGNAVTDNYYDNLGTVTYWWSHAMISDRTYHQLISTCDFTQQKESNQCETTYSYAMDQEFENIDQYNIYAPPCNNSDGSTSSTRHKIRLPHRPHPFIPLPRRRLQPSAFSLDGEANKMEFALKKFFGFSTFRPYQKEIIETILEGKDSLVVMATGSGKSFCYQVPPLIVKKTAVVISPLLSLMQDQVMALRQRGIKAEHLSSAQTDSSVQRRAESGQFDILYMTPEKACSISNSFWSNLLDRGICLLAVDEAHCISEWGHDFRLVVDLRVKLRLDYSTLRVEYKQLCKLRSTLPNVPFVGLTATATEKVRKDIMNSLKMRDPCVTIGSFDRKNLFYGVKSFSRGALFVDELVGEVSKCVATAGSTIIYCTTIKDVQQIFESLLKAGIKAGMYNGQMGNKAREESHRSFIRDEFDVMVATIAFGMGIDKPNIRYVMHYGCPKSLESYYQESGRCGRDGIASMCWLYYTRGDFGKADFYCGEASSESQRTAIMESFMAAQRYCMLTTCRRKFLLDYFGEKNTPDKCGLDFTLHLFLFEIFNLRTCDNCTTSRKESDMSREAFLLISSIRSCGGNWGLNMPIDVLRGSRSKKIINAQFDKLPLHGLGKELSANWWKALAYQLISHESAMCAGYLTETIRDTFKIVSVSPKGLQFLSSSKPDDQPMLVLPVTSEMSGDEEHRNKFSEFGEVNGLAPSKYEGLSEAEAQLYNMLLEERMKLARAVGTAPYALCGDQTLKKIALTRPSTKARLANIDGVNQHLLTKYGDRFIQSVKSLSERLNLSLDGTVEIQPTIAKSTMHAVPKPDRKITPAKYEAWKMWHEDGLSFQKIANVPSRPAPIKEGTVAGYVIDAALEGYQIDWARLLEEMGLTCEISGHIQTAILKVGSKDKLKPIKDELPEEITYAHIKACLAMQDLGMSPEEVIPPGHLSSCRSDETSDLLQKSSHPCHVEGPCESERPVGNFAGHNFPGNCNGADSAPLVYDNDLLSLSKRQKVNAAEEDPLAVGATESSLLNWIKNYDQGVSDLVSLSDILKHFYGSAEESVLELLSCLESEFMIFKKNNLYILM
;
A
#
# COMPACT_ATOMS: atom_id res chain seq x y z
N MET A 1 -25.85 -3.08 -3.02
CA MET A 1 -25.44 -4.28 -3.78
C MET A 1 -26.27 -4.38 -5.04
N VAL A 2 -25.81 -5.15 -6.03
CA VAL A 2 -26.61 -5.64 -7.16
C VAL A 2 -27.78 -6.49 -6.63
N GLY A 3 -28.91 -6.48 -7.34
CA GLY A 3 -30.07 -7.31 -6.96
C GLY A 3 -31.20 -7.32 -7.99
N ASN A 4 -30.93 -7.75 -9.23
CA ASN A 4 -32.03 -8.26 -10.06
C ASN A 4 -32.51 -9.57 -9.42
N ALA A 5 -33.64 -9.53 -8.72
CA ALA A 5 -34.38 -10.74 -8.41
C ALA A 5 -34.96 -11.30 -9.72
N VAL A 6 -34.75 -12.59 -9.96
CA VAL A 6 -35.42 -13.31 -11.05
C VAL A 6 -36.90 -13.37 -10.72
N THR A 7 -37.73 -12.73 -11.55
CA THR A 7 -39.19 -12.79 -11.43
C THR A 7 -39.70 -14.05 -12.13
N ASP A 8 -39.97 -15.10 -11.37
CA ASP A 8 -40.82 -16.20 -11.85
C ASP A 8 -42.32 -15.82 -11.72
N ASN A 9 -43.08 -16.18 -12.76
CA ASN A 9 -44.51 -15.92 -13.00
C ASN A 9 -44.96 -14.49 -13.38
N TYR A 10 -45.15 -14.34 -14.70
CA TYR A 10 -46.34 -13.80 -15.40
C TYR A 10 -47.42 -13.02 -14.61
N TYR A 11 -47.79 -11.85 -15.15
CA TYR A 11 -48.85 -10.88 -14.75
C TYR A 11 -48.52 -10.11 -13.44
N ASP A 12 -47.93 -8.91 -13.47
CA ASP A 12 -48.48 -7.68 -14.06
C ASP A 12 -47.41 -6.64 -14.45
N ASN A 13 -47.67 -5.86 -15.52
CA ASN A 13 -46.78 -4.80 -16.04
C ASN A 13 -47.39 -3.40 -15.84
N LEU A 14 -47.30 -2.82 -14.64
CA LEU A 14 -47.67 -1.41 -14.39
C LEU A 14 -46.78 -0.72 -13.33
N GLY A 15 -45.63 -0.18 -13.77
CA GLY A 15 -45.03 1.05 -13.20
C GLY A 15 -44.43 1.01 -11.79
N THR A 16 -43.21 0.49 -11.65
CA THR A 16 -42.36 0.72 -10.46
C THR A 16 -41.99 2.20 -10.30
N VAL A 17 -42.21 2.78 -9.12
CA VAL A 17 -41.74 4.14 -8.76
C VAL A 17 -40.57 4.04 -7.80
N THR A 18 -39.40 4.55 -8.20
CA THR A 18 -38.20 4.62 -7.35
C THR A 18 -38.14 5.94 -6.58
N TYR A 19 -38.06 5.87 -5.25
CA TYR A 19 -37.62 6.99 -4.40
C TYR A 19 -36.18 6.77 -3.92
N TRP A 20 -35.48 7.85 -3.59
CA TRP A 20 -34.14 7.79 -3.00
C TRP A 20 -34.23 7.83 -1.46
N TRP A 21 -33.18 7.33 -0.81
CA TRP A 21 -32.94 7.27 0.65
C TRP A 21 -33.74 6.17 1.40
N SER A 22 -33.00 5.35 2.16
CA SER A 22 -33.41 4.12 2.90
C SER A 22 -34.24 3.07 2.11
N HIS A 23 -33.60 1.95 1.73
CA HIS A 23 -34.27 0.85 1.04
C HIS A 23 -35.17 0.04 1.99
N ALA A 24 -36.48 0.32 1.92
CA ALA A 24 -37.53 -0.56 2.37
C ALA A 24 -38.51 -0.74 1.21
N MET A 25 -38.69 -1.99 0.74
CA MET A 25 -39.78 -2.30 -0.19
C MET A 25 -40.94 -2.82 0.64
N ILE A 26 -42.09 -2.17 0.53
CA ILE A 26 -43.37 -2.68 1.04
C ILE A 26 -44.21 -3.14 -0.14
N SER A 27 -45.10 -4.10 0.05
CA SER A 27 -45.98 -4.51 -1.05
C SER A 27 -46.96 -3.38 -1.43
N ASP A 28 -47.38 -3.31 -2.71
CA ASP A 28 -48.40 -2.35 -3.16
C ASP A 28 -49.70 -2.47 -2.36
N ARG A 29 -50.02 -3.69 -1.90
CA ARG A 29 -51.13 -3.96 -1.00
C ARG A 29 -50.94 -3.28 0.35
N THR A 30 -49.75 -3.38 0.96
CA THR A 30 -49.38 -2.70 2.20
C THR A 30 -49.49 -1.18 2.03
N TYR A 31 -48.95 -0.64 0.93
CA TYR A 31 -48.98 0.79 0.58
C TYR A 31 -50.42 1.33 0.40
N HIS A 32 -51.24 0.66 -0.41
CA HIS A 32 -52.64 1.06 -0.60
C HIS A 32 -53.49 0.94 0.66
N GLN A 33 -53.21 -0.05 1.51
CA GLN A 33 -53.91 -0.22 2.79
C GLN A 33 -53.56 0.89 3.79
N LEU A 34 -52.32 1.37 3.80
CA LEU A 34 -51.91 2.56 4.56
C LEU A 34 -52.60 3.83 4.03
N ILE A 35 -52.52 4.12 2.73
CA ILE A 35 -53.12 5.34 2.13
C ILE A 35 -54.65 5.38 2.22
N SER A 36 -55.34 4.23 2.23
CA SER A 36 -56.80 4.19 2.38
C SER A 36 -57.28 4.29 3.84
N THR A 37 -56.40 4.11 4.83
CA THR A 37 -56.77 4.05 6.26
C THR A 37 -56.20 5.22 7.09
N CYS A 38 -55.14 5.86 6.62
CA CYS A 38 -54.47 7.00 7.26
C CYS A 38 -54.75 8.32 6.53
N ASP A 39 -54.88 9.42 7.29
CA ASP A 39 -55.03 10.76 6.71
C ASP A 39 -53.79 11.59 7.06
N PHE A 40 -52.75 11.38 6.25
CA PHE A 40 -51.41 11.97 6.38
C PHE A 40 -51.36 13.50 6.30
N THR A 41 -52.51 14.19 6.23
CA THR A 41 -52.62 15.64 6.32
C THR A 41 -52.84 16.15 7.75
N GLN A 42 -53.13 15.26 8.71
CA GLN A 42 -53.45 15.62 10.09
C GLN A 42 -52.25 15.47 11.04
N GLN A 43 -52.14 16.35 12.04
CA GLN A 43 -51.04 16.35 13.02
C GLN A 43 -51.05 15.16 14.00
N LYS A 44 -52.14 14.39 14.03
CA LYS A 44 -52.29 13.19 14.85
C LYS A 44 -53.22 12.21 14.14
N GLU A 45 -52.70 11.03 13.83
CA GLU A 45 -53.42 10.01 13.08
C GLU A 45 -54.55 9.37 13.89
N SER A 46 -55.44 8.67 13.19
CA SER A 46 -56.49 7.88 13.83
C SER A 46 -55.91 6.60 14.46
N ASN A 47 -56.51 6.09 15.54
CA ASN A 47 -56.13 4.79 16.12
C ASN A 47 -56.19 3.64 15.08
N GLN A 48 -57.04 3.78 14.06
CA GLN A 48 -57.19 2.79 13.00
C GLN A 48 -56.02 2.84 12.01
N CYS A 49 -55.46 4.03 11.75
CA CYS A 49 -54.18 4.20 11.07
C CYS A 49 -53.02 3.64 11.90
N GLU A 50 -52.88 4.01 13.19
CA GLU A 50 -51.82 3.50 14.06
C GLU A 50 -51.82 1.96 14.15
N THR A 51 -53.00 1.35 14.23
CA THR A 51 -53.16 -0.12 14.21
C THR A 51 -52.74 -0.73 12.87
N THR A 52 -53.11 -0.09 11.75
CA THR A 52 -52.76 -0.56 10.40
C THR A 52 -51.26 -0.41 10.11
N TYR A 53 -50.64 0.67 10.60
CA TYR A 53 -49.20 0.90 10.54
C TYR A 53 -48.43 -0.11 11.39
N SER A 54 -48.87 -0.37 12.62
CA SER A 54 -48.26 -1.41 13.49
C SER A 54 -48.33 -2.80 12.85
N TYR A 55 -49.47 -3.15 12.24
CA TYR A 55 -49.61 -4.41 11.52
C TYR A 55 -48.71 -4.50 10.27
N ALA A 56 -48.53 -3.38 9.55
CA ALA A 56 -47.59 -3.31 8.42
C ALA A 56 -46.12 -3.45 8.87
N MET A 57 -45.77 -2.90 10.03
CA MET A 57 -44.43 -3.01 10.63
C MET A 57 -44.06 -4.45 11.00
N ASP A 58 -45.01 -5.20 11.57
CA ASP A 58 -44.85 -6.62 11.92
C ASP A 58 -44.72 -7.53 10.68
N GLN A 59 -45.40 -7.20 9.58
CA GLN A 59 -45.36 -7.99 8.33
C GLN A 59 -44.08 -7.75 7.51
N GLU A 60 -43.55 -6.53 7.51
CA GLU A 60 -42.42 -6.11 6.66
C GLU A 60 -41.07 -6.04 7.45
N PHE A 61 -40.98 -6.74 8.58
CA PHE A 61 -39.79 -6.88 9.45
C PHE A 61 -39.10 -5.56 9.81
N GLU A 62 -39.82 -4.62 10.44
CA GLU A 62 -39.29 -3.34 10.96
C GLU A 62 -38.70 -2.37 9.91
N ASN A 63 -38.83 -2.63 8.60
CA ASN A 63 -38.18 -1.81 7.57
C ASN A 63 -38.87 -0.43 7.29
N ILE A 64 -40.10 -0.19 7.74
CA ILE A 64 -40.85 1.04 7.40
C ILE A 64 -40.48 2.22 8.32
N ASP A 65 -39.62 3.12 7.86
CA ASP A 65 -39.37 4.40 8.54
C ASP A 65 -40.62 5.30 8.46
N GLN A 66 -41.15 5.68 9.63
CA GLN A 66 -42.32 6.56 9.77
C GLN A 66 -42.14 7.89 9.01
N TYR A 67 -40.91 8.42 8.90
CA TYR A 67 -40.65 9.70 8.26
C TYR A 67 -40.80 9.68 6.73
N ASN A 68 -40.65 8.51 6.08
CA ASN A 68 -40.75 8.39 4.63
C ASN A 68 -42.20 8.45 4.10
N ILE A 69 -43.21 8.30 4.97
CA ILE A 69 -44.63 8.34 4.59
C ILE A 69 -45.15 9.79 4.48
N TYR A 70 -44.52 10.75 5.15
CA TYR A 70 -44.96 12.16 5.16
C TYR A 70 -44.50 13.00 3.95
N ALA A 71 -43.90 12.39 2.93
CA ALA A 71 -43.43 13.10 1.73
C ALA A 71 -44.57 13.27 0.71
N PRO A 72 -44.99 14.50 0.34
CA PRO A 72 -46.08 14.69 -0.61
C PRO A 72 -45.66 14.29 -2.05
N PRO A 73 -46.56 13.67 -2.84
CA PRO A 73 -46.27 13.25 -4.20
C PRO A 73 -46.06 14.45 -5.14
N CYS A 74 -45.11 14.34 -6.07
CA CYS A 74 -44.92 15.32 -7.12
C CYS A 74 -46.04 15.25 -8.17
N ASN A 75 -47.01 16.17 -8.09
CA ASN A 75 -48.07 16.29 -9.10
C ASN A 75 -47.51 16.77 -10.45
N ASN A 76 -47.52 15.88 -11.44
CA ASN A 76 -47.45 16.23 -12.86
C ASN A 76 -48.86 16.56 -13.37
N SER A 77 -49.14 17.84 -13.67
CA SER A 77 -50.32 18.20 -14.47
C SER A 77 -50.23 19.60 -15.08
N ASP A 78 -50.14 19.68 -16.41
CA ASP A 78 -50.63 20.82 -17.18
C ASP A 78 -52.10 20.56 -17.54
N GLY A 79 -53.01 21.41 -17.07
CA GLY A 79 -54.45 21.28 -17.30
C GLY A 79 -55.21 22.53 -16.87
N SER A 80 -55.85 23.22 -17.80
CA SER A 80 -56.36 24.59 -17.60
C SER A 80 -57.88 24.69 -17.44
N THR A 81 -58.31 25.72 -16.69
CA THR A 81 -59.52 26.60 -16.82
C THR A 81 -60.13 26.94 -15.44
N SER A 82 -60.66 28.12 -15.11
CA SER A 82 -60.54 29.52 -15.56
C SER A 82 -61.54 30.36 -14.75
N SER A 83 -61.12 31.44 -14.07
CA SER A 83 -62.02 32.60 -13.81
C SER A 83 -61.24 33.89 -13.51
N THR A 84 -61.36 34.87 -14.41
CA THR A 84 -61.40 36.35 -14.19
C THR A 84 -60.91 36.95 -12.85
N ARG A 85 -60.15 38.06 -12.81
CA ARG A 85 -60.40 39.35 -13.52
C ARG A 85 -59.21 40.34 -13.46
N HIS A 86 -59.05 41.14 -14.53
CA HIS A 86 -58.31 42.43 -14.64
C HIS A 86 -56.77 42.46 -14.46
N LYS A 87 -55.98 43.30 -15.17
CA LYS A 87 -55.97 44.01 -16.47
C LYS A 87 -54.79 44.99 -16.42
N ILE A 88 -54.32 45.47 -17.60
CA ILE A 88 -53.19 46.41 -17.85
C ILE A 88 -51.83 45.67 -17.86
N ARG A 89 -50.96 45.76 -18.90
CA ARG A 89 -51.09 46.38 -20.25
C ARG A 89 -50.31 45.59 -21.33
N LEU A 90 -50.08 46.23 -22.47
CA LEU A 90 -49.43 45.81 -23.74
C LEU A 90 -48.67 47.06 -24.29
N PRO A 91 -47.80 47.05 -25.35
CA PRO A 91 -48.04 46.28 -26.58
C PRO A 91 -46.87 45.86 -27.55
N HIS A 92 -47.31 45.11 -28.58
CA HIS A 92 -46.81 44.98 -29.97
C HIS A 92 -45.80 43.88 -30.39
N ARG A 93 -46.12 43.34 -31.58
CA ARG A 93 -45.53 42.26 -32.40
C ARG A 93 -45.39 42.86 -33.83
N PRO A 94 -44.50 42.36 -34.74
CA PRO A 94 -44.81 41.12 -35.47
C PRO A 94 -43.63 40.21 -35.94
N HIS A 95 -44.06 39.01 -36.37
CA HIS A 95 -43.49 37.91 -37.19
C HIS A 95 -42.43 38.20 -38.28
N PRO A 96 -41.90 37.17 -39.01
CA PRO A 96 -41.36 35.85 -38.61
C PRO A 96 -40.03 35.49 -39.35
N PHE A 97 -39.34 34.39 -38.99
CA PHE A 97 -38.30 33.79 -39.87
C PHE A 97 -38.29 32.25 -39.85
N ILE A 98 -37.96 31.66 -41.00
CA ILE A 98 -38.05 30.23 -41.34
C ILE A 98 -36.77 29.48 -40.91
N PRO A 99 -36.85 28.25 -40.35
CA PRO A 99 -35.66 27.46 -39.98
C PRO A 99 -35.11 26.64 -41.16
N LEU A 100 -33.78 26.66 -41.33
CA LEU A 100 -33.03 25.69 -42.14
C LEU A 100 -32.64 24.46 -41.29
N PRO A 101 -32.50 23.26 -41.89
CA PRO A 101 -32.40 22.02 -41.14
C PRO A 101 -31.02 21.79 -40.50
N ARG A 102 -30.97 21.59 -39.19
CA ARG A 102 -29.78 21.08 -38.49
C ARG A 102 -29.65 19.57 -38.67
N ARG A 103 -28.50 19.11 -39.20
CA ARG A 103 -28.09 17.70 -39.16
C ARG A 103 -28.09 17.18 -37.72
N ARG A 104 -28.72 16.03 -37.47
CA ARG A 104 -28.47 15.22 -36.26
C ARG A 104 -27.06 14.64 -36.35
N LEU A 105 -26.19 14.96 -35.39
CA LEU A 105 -25.12 14.07 -34.99
C LEU A 105 -25.70 13.16 -33.91
N GLN A 106 -25.67 11.85 -34.13
CA GLN A 106 -25.99 10.87 -33.08
C GLN A 106 -24.78 10.72 -32.15
N PRO A 107 -24.98 10.56 -30.83
CA PRO A 107 -23.90 10.16 -29.94
C PRO A 107 -23.52 8.70 -30.24
N SER A 108 -22.23 8.45 -30.47
CA SER A 108 -21.70 7.09 -30.63
C SER A 108 -21.74 6.34 -29.30
N ALA A 109 -22.24 5.11 -29.31
CA ALA A 109 -22.21 4.23 -28.14
C ALA A 109 -20.74 3.97 -27.72
N PHE A 110 -20.38 4.39 -26.51
CA PHE A 110 -19.11 4.04 -25.88
C PHE A 110 -19.17 2.60 -25.36
N SER A 111 -18.19 1.77 -25.72
CA SER A 111 -18.09 0.37 -25.27
C SER A 111 -17.13 0.25 -24.09
N LEU A 112 -17.67 -0.04 -22.91
CA LEU A 112 -16.91 -0.16 -21.65
C LEU A 112 -15.86 -1.29 -21.69
N ASP A 113 -16.16 -2.39 -22.40
CA ASP A 113 -15.28 -3.56 -22.52
C ASP A 113 -13.90 -3.23 -23.13
N GLY A 114 -13.85 -2.20 -23.99
CA GLY A 114 -12.62 -1.74 -24.62
C GLY A 114 -11.70 -0.95 -23.69
N GLU A 115 -12.17 -0.49 -22.54
CA GLU A 115 -11.39 0.32 -21.59
C GLU A 115 -10.94 -0.48 -20.36
N ALA A 116 -11.77 -1.41 -19.89
CA ALA A 116 -11.38 -2.39 -18.86
C ALA A 116 -10.06 -3.11 -19.22
N ASN A 117 -9.98 -3.63 -20.44
CA ASN A 117 -8.78 -4.27 -20.98
C ASN A 117 -7.56 -3.34 -21.05
N LYS A 118 -7.73 -2.03 -21.26
CA LYS A 118 -6.64 -1.04 -21.28
C LYS A 118 -6.12 -0.75 -19.87
N MET A 119 -7.00 -0.67 -18.87
CA MET A 119 -6.62 -0.45 -17.47
C MET A 119 -5.76 -1.60 -16.94
N GLU A 120 -6.20 -2.84 -17.14
CA GLU A 120 -5.48 -4.04 -16.70
C GLU A 120 -4.16 -4.21 -17.47
N PHE A 121 -4.14 -3.90 -18.78
CA PHE A 121 -2.91 -3.86 -19.56
C PHE A 121 -1.92 -2.80 -19.06
N ALA A 122 -2.38 -1.58 -18.73
CA ALA A 122 -1.51 -0.52 -18.20
C ALA A 122 -0.94 -0.90 -16.83
N LEU A 123 -1.78 -1.44 -15.94
CA LEU A 123 -1.38 -1.94 -14.63
C LEU A 123 -0.28 -3.02 -14.76
N LYS A 124 -0.51 -4.03 -15.61
CA LYS A 124 0.44 -5.13 -15.84
C LYS A 124 1.74 -4.66 -16.50
N LYS A 125 1.65 -3.82 -17.54
CA LYS A 125 2.83 -3.35 -18.29
C LYS A 125 3.78 -2.50 -17.44
N PHE A 126 3.25 -1.53 -16.70
CA PHE A 126 4.06 -0.52 -15.99
C PHE A 126 4.30 -0.86 -14.52
N PHE A 127 3.38 -1.52 -13.85
CA PHE A 127 3.48 -1.83 -12.42
C PHE A 127 3.66 -3.33 -12.13
N GLY A 128 3.42 -4.20 -13.13
CA GLY A 128 3.59 -5.65 -13.01
C GLY A 128 2.42 -6.38 -12.33
N PHE A 129 1.35 -5.70 -11.94
CA PHE A 129 0.22 -6.33 -11.25
C PHE A 129 -0.86 -6.82 -12.22
N SER A 130 -1.43 -7.97 -11.89
CA SER A 130 -2.50 -8.63 -12.64
C SER A 130 -3.89 -8.08 -12.31
N THR A 131 -4.13 -7.64 -11.07
CA THR A 131 -5.44 -7.19 -10.57
C THR A 131 -5.33 -5.89 -9.76
N PHE A 132 -6.40 -5.09 -9.79
CA PHE A 132 -6.56 -3.92 -8.92
C PHE A 132 -6.97 -4.32 -7.51
N ARG A 133 -6.59 -3.51 -6.52
CA ARG A 133 -7.12 -3.60 -5.15
C ARG A 133 -8.53 -2.99 -5.08
N PRO A 134 -9.33 -3.29 -4.03
CA PRO A 134 -10.67 -2.71 -3.86
C PRO A 134 -10.70 -1.19 -4.04
N TYR A 135 -11.80 -0.70 -4.62
CA TYR A 135 -12.07 0.70 -4.99
C TYR A 135 -11.14 1.31 -6.07
N GLN A 136 -9.93 0.80 -6.30
CA GLN A 136 -8.99 1.44 -7.25
C GLN A 136 -9.55 1.52 -8.68
N LYS A 137 -10.17 0.44 -9.17
CA LYS A 137 -10.75 0.37 -10.53
C LYS A 137 -11.89 1.39 -10.69
N GLU A 138 -12.85 1.38 -9.78
CA GLU A 138 -14.02 2.29 -9.74
C GLU A 138 -13.59 3.77 -9.70
N ILE A 139 -12.57 4.10 -8.91
CA ILE A 139 -12.00 5.45 -8.84
C ILE A 139 -11.33 5.84 -10.17
N ILE A 140 -10.54 4.94 -10.77
CA ILE A 140 -9.85 5.19 -12.04
C ILE A 140 -10.87 5.38 -13.18
N GLU A 141 -11.91 4.56 -13.24
CA GLU A 141 -13.04 4.69 -14.17
C GLU A 141 -13.73 6.05 -14.02
N THR A 142 -14.07 6.45 -12.80
CA THR A 142 -14.68 7.76 -12.49
C THR A 142 -13.79 8.94 -12.96
N ILE A 143 -12.47 8.83 -12.79
CA ILE A 143 -11.52 9.87 -13.22
C ILE A 143 -11.41 9.90 -14.75
N LEU A 144 -11.44 8.75 -15.42
CA LEU A 144 -11.41 8.63 -16.89
C LEU A 144 -12.69 9.18 -17.55
N GLU A 145 -13.84 9.07 -16.87
CA GLU A 145 -15.08 9.76 -17.24
C GLU A 145 -15.01 11.30 -17.12
N GLY A 146 -13.94 11.84 -16.52
CA GLY A 146 -13.74 13.28 -16.36
C GLY A 146 -14.47 13.90 -15.16
N LYS A 147 -14.93 13.09 -14.21
CA LYS A 147 -15.59 13.57 -12.97
C LYS A 147 -14.55 13.97 -11.93
N ASP A 148 -14.87 15.02 -11.15
CA ASP A 148 -14.12 15.30 -9.93
C ASP A 148 -14.27 14.15 -8.94
N SER A 149 -13.29 13.95 -8.06
CA SER A 149 -13.32 12.85 -7.09
C SER A 149 -12.64 13.21 -5.78
N LEU A 150 -13.21 12.74 -4.67
CA LEU A 150 -12.60 12.77 -3.33
C LEU A 150 -12.37 11.34 -2.85
N VAL A 151 -11.10 10.97 -2.73
CA VAL A 151 -10.65 9.61 -2.39
C VAL A 151 -10.11 9.60 -0.95
N VAL A 152 -10.83 8.94 -0.05
CA VAL A 152 -10.38 8.70 1.32
C VAL A 152 -10.14 7.20 1.48
N MET A 153 -8.89 6.79 1.61
CA MET A 153 -8.50 5.38 1.75
C MET A 153 -7.28 5.27 2.65
N ALA A 154 -7.13 4.15 3.37
CA ALA A 154 -5.99 3.89 4.26
C ALA A 154 -4.59 4.22 3.66
N THR A 155 -3.61 4.46 4.53
CA THR A 155 -2.19 4.44 4.14
C THR A 155 -1.85 3.09 3.51
N GLY A 156 -0.98 3.04 2.49
CA GLY A 156 -0.61 1.78 1.85
C GLY A 156 -1.71 1.08 1.04
N SER A 157 -2.94 1.58 0.97
CA SER A 157 -4.02 1.02 0.14
C SER A 157 -3.72 1.05 -1.37
N GLY A 158 -2.85 1.97 -1.80
CA GLY A 158 -2.50 2.18 -3.20
C GLY A 158 -3.12 3.41 -3.85
N LYS A 159 -3.51 4.43 -3.06
CA LYS A 159 -4.08 5.72 -3.54
C LYS A 159 -3.36 6.31 -4.76
N SER A 160 -2.03 6.24 -4.82
CA SER A 160 -1.26 6.81 -5.93
C SER A 160 -1.61 6.19 -7.28
N PHE A 161 -2.02 4.92 -7.34
CA PHE A 161 -2.45 4.29 -8.60
C PHE A 161 -3.66 5.00 -9.21
N CYS A 162 -4.56 5.55 -8.38
CA CYS A 162 -5.74 6.27 -8.84
C CYS A 162 -5.42 7.50 -9.70
N TYR A 163 -4.26 8.14 -9.50
CA TYR A 163 -3.79 9.24 -10.35
C TYR A 163 -2.61 8.86 -11.27
N GLN A 164 -1.85 7.79 -10.97
CA GLN A 164 -0.72 7.34 -11.80
C GLN A 164 -1.15 6.48 -13.00
N VAL A 165 -2.29 5.77 -12.93
CA VAL A 165 -2.78 4.90 -14.02
C VAL A 165 -3.51 5.66 -15.15
N PRO A 166 -4.43 6.61 -14.89
CA PRO A 166 -5.14 7.35 -15.95
C PRO A 166 -4.26 7.94 -17.07
N PRO A 167 -3.16 8.70 -16.80
CA PRO A 167 -2.34 9.29 -17.86
C PRO A 167 -1.73 8.25 -18.81
N LEU A 168 -1.44 7.05 -18.30
CA LEU A 168 -0.87 5.95 -19.08
C LEU A 168 -1.87 5.34 -20.07
N ILE A 169 -3.17 5.55 -19.85
CA ILE A 169 -4.25 5.08 -20.72
C ILE A 169 -4.57 6.17 -21.76
N VAL A 170 -4.86 7.40 -21.31
CA VAL A 170 -5.32 8.49 -22.20
C VAL A 170 -4.18 9.24 -22.92
N LYS A 171 -2.92 8.96 -22.57
CA LYS A 171 -1.72 9.57 -23.16
C LYS A 171 -1.70 11.11 -23.08
N LYS A 172 -2.06 11.61 -21.90
CA LYS A 172 -2.05 13.04 -21.52
C LYS A 172 -1.35 13.18 -20.16
N THR A 173 -0.91 14.39 -19.85
CA THR A 173 -0.21 14.67 -18.58
C THR A 173 -1.18 14.57 -17.39
N ALA A 174 -0.82 13.84 -16.33
CA ALA A 174 -1.41 14.02 -15.01
C ALA A 174 -0.57 15.03 -14.22
N VAL A 175 -1.20 16.04 -13.62
CA VAL A 175 -0.49 16.96 -12.71
C VAL A 175 -0.85 16.59 -11.28
N VAL A 176 0.15 16.41 -10.43
CA VAL A 176 0.00 15.94 -9.04
C VAL A 176 0.59 16.98 -8.09
N ILE A 177 -0.26 17.65 -7.32
CA ILE A 177 0.17 18.61 -6.29
C ILE A 177 0.37 17.85 -4.98
N SER A 178 1.52 18.00 -4.35
CA SER A 178 1.86 17.34 -3.08
C SER A 178 2.66 18.28 -2.17
N PRO A 179 2.48 18.27 -0.83
CA PRO A 179 3.14 19.23 0.05
C PRO A 179 4.65 18.98 0.21
N LEU A 180 5.13 17.80 -0.20
CA LEU A 180 6.33 17.18 0.34
C LEU A 180 7.33 16.87 -0.77
N LEU A 181 8.37 17.71 -0.86
CA LEU A 181 9.40 17.57 -1.89
C LEU A 181 10.05 16.19 -1.90
N SER A 182 10.34 15.61 -0.73
CA SER A 182 10.94 14.27 -0.63
C SER A 182 10.01 13.16 -1.15
N LEU A 183 8.70 13.24 -0.88
CA LEU A 183 7.72 12.28 -1.40
C LEU A 183 7.65 12.36 -2.92
N MET A 184 7.62 13.57 -3.49
CA MET A 184 7.61 13.75 -4.94
C MET A 184 8.87 13.19 -5.59
N GLN A 185 10.04 13.40 -4.98
CA GLN A 185 11.31 12.85 -5.46
C GLN A 185 11.32 11.31 -5.42
N ASP A 186 10.86 10.70 -4.33
CA ASP A 186 10.73 9.24 -4.20
C ASP A 186 9.76 8.67 -5.26
N GLN A 187 8.60 9.29 -5.47
CA GLN A 187 7.63 8.86 -6.49
C GLN A 187 8.19 9.01 -7.91
N VAL A 188 8.82 10.15 -8.23
CA VAL A 188 9.45 10.38 -9.55
C VAL A 188 10.55 9.36 -9.82
N MET A 189 11.38 9.05 -8.82
CA MET A 189 12.41 8.00 -8.92
C MET A 189 11.79 6.62 -9.20
N ALA A 190 10.75 6.24 -8.46
CA ALA A 190 10.08 4.94 -8.63
C ALA A 190 9.37 4.83 -10.00
N LEU A 191 8.71 5.89 -10.46
CA LEU A 191 8.05 5.95 -11.77
C LEU A 191 9.05 5.83 -12.92
N ARG A 192 10.22 6.46 -12.81
CA ARG A 192 11.30 6.33 -13.81
C ARG A 192 11.82 4.91 -13.96
N GLN A 193 12.01 4.17 -12.86
CA GLN A 193 12.40 2.75 -12.90
C GLN A 193 11.30 1.82 -13.45
N ARG A 194 10.07 2.31 -13.59
CA ARG A 194 8.95 1.63 -14.28
C ARG A 194 8.82 2.04 -15.76
N GLY A 195 9.70 2.90 -16.25
CA GLY A 195 9.65 3.43 -17.62
C GLY A 195 8.55 4.47 -17.87
N ILE A 196 7.99 5.07 -16.80
CA ILE A 196 7.02 6.16 -16.88
C ILE A 196 7.77 7.50 -16.90
N LYS A 197 7.38 8.42 -17.79
CA LYS A 197 8.01 9.75 -17.88
C LYS A 197 7.48 10.65 -16.76
N ALA A 198 8.13 10.59 -15.60
CA ALA A 198 7.80 11.43 -14.46
C ALA A 198 8.88 12.49 -14.17
N GLU A 199 8.46 13.65 -13.67
CA GLU A 199 9.34 14.71 -13.15
C GLU A 199 8.60 15.58 -12.12
N HIS A 200 9.33 16.38 -11.36
CA HIS A 200 8.82 17.32 -10.37
C HIS A 200 9.25 18.78 -10.64
N LEU A 201 8.36 19.73 -10.31
CA LEU A 201 8.63 21.17 -10.30
C LEU A 201 8.42 21.73 -8.89
N SER A 202 9.47 22.33 -8.34
CA SER A 202 9.47 23.03 -7.06
C SER A 202 10.17 24.37 -7.17
N SER A 203 10.09 25.21 -6.13
CA SER A 203 10.92 26.42 -6.00
C SER A 203 12.43 26.11 -5.94
N ALA A 204 12.81 24.91 -5.51
CA ALA A 204 14.20 24.45 -5.47
C ALA A 204 14.75 23.91 -6.81
N GLN A 205 13.91 23.82 -7.86
CA GLN A 205 14.35 23.30 -9.17
C GLN A 205 15.06 24.41 -9.96
N THR A 206 16.36 24.25 -10.20
CA THR A 206 17.20 25.21 -10.93
C THR A 206 17.23 24.99 -12.44
N ASP A 207 16.91 23.78 -12.93
CA ASP A 207 16.92 23.51 -14.37
C ASP A 207 15.67 24.06 -15.08
N SER A 208 15.85 25.20 -15.76
CA SER A 208 14.83 25.82 -16.63
C SER A 208 14.40 24.95 -17.83
N SER A 209 15.17 23.92 -18.19
CA SER A 209 14.79 22.96 -19.23
C SER A 209 13.58 22.14 -18.81
N VAL A 210 13.50 21.76 -17.52
CA VAL A 210 12.41 20.94 -16.98
C VAL A 210 11.06 21.63 -17.15
N GLN A 211 10.98 22.94 -16.88
CA GLN A 211 9.73 23.68 -17.04
C GLN A 211 9.27 23.72 -18.51
N ARG A 212 10.18 24.00 -19.46
CA ARG A 212 9.85 23.98 -20.91
C ARG A 212 9.44 22.59 -21.42
N ARG A 213 10.02 21.53 -20.85
CA ARG A 213 9.65 20.13 -21.15
C ARG A 213 8.29 19.76 -20.55
N ALA A 214 7.96 20.30 -19.38
CA ALA A 214 6.63 20.20 -18.79
C ALA A 214 5.58 20.95 -19.62
N GLU A 215 5.83 22.22 -20.00
CA GLU A 215 4.95 23.04 -20.87
C GLU A 215 4.66 22.37 -22.23
N SER A 216 5.61 21.60 -22.77
CA SER A 216 5.44 20.85 -24.02
C SER A 216 4.79 19.48 -23.85
N GLY A 217 4.35 19.10 -22.65
CA GLY A 217 3.63 17.84 -22.39
C GLY A 217 4.49 16.58 -22.51
N GLN A 218 5.80 16.66 -22.22
CA GLN A 218 6.72 15.53 -22.39
C GLN A 218 6.61 14.46 -21.31
N PHE A 219 5.94 14.74 -20.20
CA PHE A 219 5.82 13.87 -19.03
C PHE A 219 4.42 13.26 -18.95
N ASP A 220 4.34 11.96 -18.65
CA ASP A 220 3.07 11.31 -18.34
C ASP A 220 2.54 11.82 -16.99
N ILE A 221 3.43 12.11 -16.04
CA ILE A 221 3.10 12.57 -14.68
C ILE A 221 4.04 13.70 -14.27
N LEU A 222 3.47 14.84 -13.87
CA LEU A 222 4.19 16.02 -13.40
C LEU A 222 3.81 16.31 -11.94
N TYR A 223 4.76 16.13 -11.03
CA TYR A 223 4.59 16.53 -9.63
C TYR A 223 4.89 18.03 -9.44
N MET A 224 4.15 18.71 -8.57
CA MET A 224 4.37 20.12 -8.25
C MET A 224 4.19 20.39 -6.76
N THR A 225 5.01 21.27 -6.18
CA THR A 225 4.65 21.85 -4.87
C THR A 225 3.46 22.81 -5.03
N PRO A 226 2.63 23.03 -3.99
CA PRO A 226 1.49 23.94 -4.06
C PRO A 226 1.90 25.36 -4.42
N GLU A 227 3.03 25.82 -3.88
CA GLU A 227 3.55 27.17 -4.12
C GLU A 227 4.00 27.33 -5.57
N LYS A 228 4.71 26.33 -6.13
CA LYS A 228 5.10 26.34 -7.54
C LYS A 228 3.89 26.26 -8.47
N ALA A 229 2.84 25.51 -8.11
CA ALA A 229 1.59 25.44 -8.87
C ALA A 229 0.83 26.78 -8.87
N CYS A 230 0.85 27.53 -7.77
CA CYS A 230 0.23 28.86 -7.67
C CYS A 230 1.11 30.01 -8.21
N SER A 231 2.44 29.88 -8.19
CA SER A 231 3.37 30.94 -8.62
C SER A 231 3.70 30.91 -10.11
N ILE A 232 3.43 29.80 -10.80
CA ILE A 232 3.72 29.66 -12.24
C ILE A 232 2.70 30.45 -13.08
N SER A 233 3.12 30.96 -14.23
CA SER A 233 2.28 31.83 -15.06
C SER A 233 1.07 31.08 -15.64
N ASN A 234 -0.05 31.78 -15.85
CA ASN A 234 -1.20 31.18 -16.53
C ASN A 234 -0.86 30.67 -17.95
N SER A 235 0.15 31.25 -18.62
CA SER A 235 0.66 30.75 -19.90
C SER A 235 1.21 29.33 -19.84
N PHE A 236 1.84 28.93 -18.72
CA PHE A 236 2.27 27.54 -18.50
C PHE A 236 1.07 26.60 -18.55
N TRP A 237 0.01 26.95 -17.80
CA TRP A 237 -1.21 26.15 -17.69
C TRP A 237 -1.97 26.07 -19.02
N SER A 238 -2.07 27.19 -19.75
CA SER A 238 -2.65 27.19 -21.11
C SER A 238 -1.87 26.30 -22.08
N ASN A 239 -0.54 26.47 -22.15
CA ASN A 239 0.32 25.67 -23.02
C ASN A 239 0.21 24.17 -22.71
N LEU A 240 0.20 23.79 -21.43
CA LEU A 240 0.08 22.39 -21.01
C LEU A 240 -1.34 21.85 -21.24
N LEU A 241 -2.38 22.67 -21.08
CA LEU A 241 -3.76 22.28 -21.40
C LEU A 241 -3.94 21.99 -22.89
N ASP A 242 -3.32 22.79 -23.78
CA ASP A 242 -3.31 22.58 -25.23
C ASP A 242 -2.59 21.28 -25.64
N ARG A 243 -1.57 20.85 -24.87
CA ARG A 243 -0.92 19.54 -25.05
C ARG A 243 -1.73 18.39 -24.47
N GLY A 244 -2.57 18.67 -23.47
CA GLY A 244 -3.50 17.74 -22.86
C GLY A 244 -3.13 17.42 -21.42
N ILE A 245 -4.01 17.82 -20.51
CA ILE A 245 -4.05 17.39 -19.11
C ILE A 245 -5.19 16.37 -18.97
N CYS A 246 -4.97 15.27 -18.25
CA CYS A 246 -6.02 14.28 -17.94
C CYS A 246 -6.68 14.52 -16.59
N LEU A 247 -5.91 14.95 -15.58
CA LEU A 247 -6.39 15.22 -14.23
C LEU A 247 -5.45 16.19 -13.50
N LEU A 248 -5.99 16.85 -12.47
CA LEU A 248 -5.24 17.54 -11.43
C LEU A 248 -5.45 16.79 -10.11
N ALA A 249 -4.48 15.97 -9.70
CA ALA A 249 -4.50 15.33 -8.39
C ALA A 249 -3.96 16.29 -7.32
N VAL A 250 -4.57 16.27 -6.14
CA VAL A 250 -4.12 16.95 -4.94
C VAL A 250 -3.93 15.88 -3.88
N ASP A 251 -2.68 15.49 -3.68
CA ASP A 251 -2.29 14.50 -2.68
C ASP A 251 -2.16 15.15 -1.30
N GLU A 252 -2.42 14.35 -0.27
CA GLU A 252 -2.65 14.79 1.12
C GLU A 252 -3.59 16.01 1.23
N ALA A 253 -4.72 15.96 0.52
CA ALA A 253 -5.73 17.03 0.44
C ALA A 253 -6.27 17.50 1.81
N HIS A 254 -6.11 16.71 2.88
CA HIS A 254 -6.47 17.11 4.23
C HIS A 254 -5.71 18.36 4.73
N CYS A 255 -4.52 18.66 4.18
CA CYS A 255 -3.76 19.88 4.46
C CYS A 255 -4.49 21.19 4.07
N ILE A 256 -5.55 21.10 3.26
CA ILE A 256 -6.39 22.26 2.89
C ILE A 256 -7.28 22.71 4.05
N SER A 257 -7.69 21.78 4.91
CA SER A 257 -8.68 22.02 5.96
C SER A 257 -8.04 22.52 7.24
N GLU A 258 -8.66 23.53 7.85
CA GLU A 258 -8.29 24.03 9.18
C GLU A 258 -8.57 23.02 10.30
N TRP A 259 -9.34 21.98 9.98
CA TRP A 259 -9.69 20.86 10.86
C TRP A 259 -8.86 19.60 10.55
N GLY A 260 -7.85 19.70 9.68
CA GLY A 260 -6.86 18.65 9.46
C GLY A 260 -5.85 18.57 10.61
N HIS A 261 -5.40 17.36 10.95
CA HIS A 261 -4.48 17.11 12.06
C HIS A 261 -3.04 17.57 11.81
N ASP A 262 -2.65 17.85 10.55
CA ASP A 262 -1.38 18.49 10.19
C ASP A 262 -1.56 19.99 9.84
N PHE A 263 -2.63 20.62 10.36
CA PHE A 263 -2.84 22.06 10.27
C PHE A 263 -1.83 22.82 11.16
N ARG A 264 -0.61 22.99 10.64
CA ARG A 264 0.49 23.68 11.34
C ARG A 264 0.29 25.18 11.34
N LEU A 265 -0.11 25.74 12.47
CA LEU A 265 -0.14 27.17 12.72
C LEU A 265 1.15 27.66 13.41
N VAL A 266 2.31 27.55 12.74
CA VAL A 266 3.53 28.21 13.24
C VAL A 266 3.44 29.70 12.96
N VAL A 267 2.86 30.45 13.91
CA VAL A 267 3.07 31.89 14.03
C VAL A 267 4.29 32.11 14.92
N ASP A 268 5.47 31.75 14.43
CA ASP A 268 6.72 32.10 15.12
C ASP A 268 7.07 33.56 14.78
N LEU A 269 6.61 34.46 15.65
CA LEU A 269 6.86 35.89 15.56
C LEU A 269 8.32 36.29 15.85
N ARG A 270 9.27 35.34 15.99
CA ARG A 270 10.65 35.62 16.45
C ARG A 270 11.83 34.99 15.69
N VAL A 271 11.67 34.40 14.50
CA VAL A 271 12.84 34.11 13.61
C VAL A 271 12.59 34.50 12.15
N LYS A 272 12.90 35.75 11.79
CA LYS A 272 12.64 36.32 10.45
C LYS A 272 13.64 35.90 9.35
N LEU A 273 14.46 34.87 9.58
CA LEU A 273 15.51 34.38 8.67
C LEU A 273 15.70 32.86 8.78
N ARG A 274 14.75 32.09 8.23
CA ARG A 274 14.90 30.68 7.81
C ARG A 274 13.78 30.33 6.84
N LEU A 275 14.06 29.45 5.87
CA LEU A 275 13.06 28.92 4.93
C LEU A 275 11.96 28.21 5.71
N ASP A 276 10.79 28.82 5.77
CA ASP A 276 9.80 28.52 6.80
C ASP A 276 8.63 27.71 6.24
N TYR A 277 8.22 26.69 7.00
CA TYR A 277 7.00 25.90 6.73
C TYR A 277 5.71 26.72 7.05
N SER A 278 5.82 28.05 7.00
CA SER A 278 4.72 28.99 7.19
C SER A 278 4.10 29.52 5.90
N THR A 279 4.80 29.42 4.78
CA THR A 279 4.29 29.87 3.48
C THR A 279 3.19 28.92 2.96
N LEU A 280 3.51 27.61 2.89
CA LEU A 280 2.74 26.42 2.39
C LEU A 280 1.21 26.39 2.64
N ARG A 281 0.73 27.21 3.58
CA ARG A 281 -0.63 27.28 4.14
C ARG A 281 -1.57 28.12 3.28
N VAL A 282 -1.01 29.08 2.54
CA VAL A 282 -1.79 30.00 1.71
C VAL A 282 -2.08 29.37 0.36
N GLU A 283 -1.13 28.63 -0.21
CA GLU A 283 -1.18 28.19 -1.60
C GLU A 283 -2.13 27.02 -1.81
N TYR A 284 -2.28 26.12 -0.83
CA TYR A 284 -3.31 25.08 -0.86
C TYR A 284 -4.74 25.65 -1.00
N LYS A 285 -5.07 26.72 -0.27
CA LYS A 285 -6.35 27.44 -0.46
C LYS A 285 -6.40 28.21 -1.77
N GLN A 286 -5.24 28.62 -2.33
CA GLN A 286 -5.17 29.25 -3.65
C GLN A 286 -5.27 28.26 -4.82
N LEU A 287 -5.18 26.94 -4.63
CA LEU A 287 -5.43 25.95 -5.68
C LEU A 287 -6.83 26.09 -6.29
N CYS A 288 -7.79 26.66 -5.55
CA CYS A 288 -9.12 27.02 -6.06
C CYS A 288 -9.09 27.98 -7.27
N LYS A 289 -7.99 28.72 -7.47
CA LYS A 289 -7.76 29.59 -8.63
C LYS A 289 -7.47 28.80 -9.91
N LEU A 290 -6.86 27.61 -9.79
CA LEU A 290 -6.61 26.74 -10.94
C LEU A 290 -7.92 26.27 -11.58
N ARG A 291 -9.04 26.22 -10.83
CA ARG A 291 -10.33 25.81 -11.37
C ARG A 291 -10.87 26.74 -12.48
N SER A 292 -10.54 28.03 -12.46
CA SER A 292 -10.88 28.94 -13.56
C SER A 292 -10.01 28.74 -14.80
N THR A 293 -8.75 28.32 -14.62
CA THR A 293 -7.79 28.06 -15.70
C THR A 293 -7.98 26.66 -16.32
N LEU A 294 -8.42 25.70 -15.51
CA LEU A 294 -8.60 24.29 -15.85
C LEU A 294 -10.09 23.86 -15.68
N PRO A 295 -11.04 24.48 -16.40
CA PRO A 295 -12.47 24.29 -16.12
C PRO A 295 -12.99 22.89 -16.51
N ASN A 296 -12.31 22.18 -17.41
CA ASN A 296 -12.73 20.87 -17.93
C ASN A 296 -11.77 19.73 -17.52
N VAL A 297 -10.87 19.99 -16.57
CA VAL A 297 -9.97 18.97 -16.00
C VAL A 297 -10.56 18.47 -14.68
N PRO A 298 -10.68 17.15 -14.47
CA PRO A 298 -11.13 16.61 -13.18
C PRO A 298 -10.09 16.89 -12.09
N PHE A 299 -10.56 17.40 -10.95
CA PHE A 299 -9.75 17.54 -9.74
C PHE A 299 -9.98 16.32 -8.86
N VAL A 300 -8.89 15.69 -8.44
CA VAL A 300 -8.91 14.47 -7.62
C VAL A 300 -8.23 14.79 -6.30
N GLY A 301 -9.00 14.90 -5.22
CA GLY A 301 -8.45 15.07 -3.86
C GLY A 301 -8.20 13.70 -3.23
N LEU A 302 -7.00 13.45 -2.74
CA LEU A 302 -6.65 12.18 -2.08
C LEU A 302 -6.14 12.42 -0.66
N THR A 303 -6.56 11.59 0.28
CA THR A 303 -6.07 11.65 1.67
C THR A 303 -6.12 10.29 2.35
N ALA A 304 -5.23 10.06 3.31
CA ALA A 304 -5.27 8.88 4.18
C ALA A 304 -6.37 8.94 5.26
N THR A 305 -6.72 10.15 5.70
CA THR A 305 -7.56 10.43 6.87
C THR A 305 -8.37 11.69 6.61
N ALA A 306 -9.70 11.61 6.69
CA ALA A 306 -10.58 12.78 6.66
C ALA A 306 -11.94 12.47 7.30
N THR A 307 -12.23 13.14 8.42
CA THR A 307 -13.57 13.17 9.01
C THR A 307 -14.57 13.82 8.04
N GLU A 308 -15.87 13.66 8.27
CA GLU A 308 -16.90 14.25 7.41
C GLU A 308 -16.75 15.78 7.26
N LYS A 309 -16.37 16.46 8.34
CA LYS A 309 -16.09 17.90 8.37
C LYS A 309 -14.92 18.27 7.43
N VAL A 310 -13.81 17.54 7.53
CA VAL A 310 -12.62 17.73 6.67
C VAL A 310 -12.97 17.42 5.20
N ARG A 311 -13.76 16.37 4.92
CA ARG A 311 -14.20 16.02 3.56
C ARG A 311 -14.99 17.17 2.91
N LYS A 312 -15.97 17.75 3.62
CA LYS A 312 -16.75 18.91 3.13
C LYS A 312 -15.87 20.14 2.86
N ASP A 313 -14.92 20.41 3.75
CA ASP A 313 -13.98 21.54 3.62
C ASP A 313 -13.06 21.39 2.39
N ILE A 314 -12.53 20.19 2.13
CA ILE A 314 -11.73 19.90 0.93
C ILE A 314 -12.53 20.18 -0.35
N MET A 315 -13.75 19.66 -0.46
CA MET A 315 -14.59 19.80 -1.66
C MET A 315 -14.92 21.27 -1.95
N ASN A 316 -15.32 22.01 -0.90
CA ASN A 316 -15.63 23.44 -0.99
C ASN A 316 -14.40 24.26 -1.37
N SER A 317 -13.26 24.00 -0.71
CA SER A 317 -12.01 24.73 -0.93
C SER A 317 -11.42 24.48 -2.32
N LEU A 318 -11.46 23.24 -2.84
CA LEU A 318 -11.02 22.93 -4.21
C LEU A 318 -12.05 23.32 -5.29
N LYS A 319 -13.25 23.78 -4.90
CA LYS A 319 -14.38 24.06 -5.79
C LYS A 319 -14.67 22.87 -6.70
N MET A 320 -14.79 21.70 -6.08
CA MET A 320 -15.18 20.47 -6.77
C MET A 320 -16.63 20.56 -7.24
N ARG A 321 -16.91 20.03 -8.43
CA ARG A 321 -18.22 20.00 -9.09
C ARG A 321 -18.73 18.57 -9.07
N ASP A 322 -19.77 18.35 -8.27
CA ASP A 322 -20.41 17.03 -8.09
C ASP A 322 -19.40 15.87 -7.92
N PRO A 323 -18.46 15.97 -6.95
CA PRO A 323 -17.38 15.00 -6.84
C PRO A 323 -17.88 13.63 -6.39
N CYS A 324 -17.40 12.57 -7.02
CA CYS A 324 -17.55 11.22 -6.50
C CYS A 324 -16.76 11.07 -5.20
N VAL A 325 -17.43 10.80 -4.08
CA VAL A 325 -16.79 10.62 -2.77
C VAL A 325 -16.64 9.13 -2.49
N THR A 326 -15.42 8.61 -2.65
CA THR A 326 -15.10 7.21 -2.34
C THR A 326 -14.42 7.11 -0.98
N ILE A 327 -14.99 6.32 -0.08
CA ILE A 327 -14.42 6.00 1.24
C ILE A 327 -14.10 4.50 1.25
N GLY A 328 -12.81 4.17 1.16
CA GLY A 328 -12.34 2.81 1.40
C GLY A 328 -12.13 2.55 2.89
N SER A 329 -12.12 1.27 3.28
CA SER A 329 -11.80 0.87 4.65
C SER A 329 -10.46 1.44 5.13
N PHE A 330 -10.43 1.77 6.41
CA PHE A 330 -9.25 2.18 7.18
C PHE A 330 -8.51 0.96 7.77
N ASP A 331 -9.00 -0.27 7.57
CA ASP A 331 -8.33 -1.45 8.14
C ASP A 331 -7.03 -1.81 7.40
N ARG A 332 -5.95 -1.83 8.17
CA ARG A 332 -4.65 -2.34 7.77
C ARG A 332 -4.51 -3.77 8.27
N LYS A 333 -5.12 -4.71 7.54
CA LYS A 333 -5.18 -6.13 7.92
C LYS A 333 -3.82 -6.71 8.33
N ASN A 334 -2.74 -6.32 7.64
CA ASN A 334 -1.36 -6.74 7.89
C ASN A 334 -0.64 -6.08 9.08
N LEU A 335 -1.23 -5.11 9.79
CA LEU A 335 -0.56 -4.44 10.92
C LEU A 335 -0.99 -5.00 12.27
N PHE A 336 0.00 -5.45 13.04
CA PHE A 336 -0.14 -5.69 14.48
C PHE A 336 -0.03 -4.38 15.25
N TYR A 337 -0.94 -4.12 16.19
CA TYR A 337 -0.92 -2.95 17.07
C TYR A 337 -0.69 -3.36 18.53
N GLY A 338 0.36 -2.82 19.16
CA GLY A 338 0.66 -3.06 20.58
C GLY A 338 1.01 -1.79 21.33
N VAL A 339 0.66 -1.72 22.62
CA VAL A 339 1.04 -0.61 23.50
C VAL A 339 1.65 -1.15 24.80
N LYS A 340 2.80 -0.62 25.20
CA LYS A 340 3.45 -0.91 26.49
C LYS A 340 3.58 0.38 27.32
N SER A 341 3.33 0.30 28.62
CA SER A 341 3.71 1.35 29.57
C SER A 341 5.16 1.12 30.03
N PHE A 342 5.95 2.18 30.18
CA PHE A 342 7.36 2.06 30.59
C PHE A 342 7.81 3.15 31.57
N SER A 343 8.94 2.93 32.22
CA SER A 343 9.66 3.95 33.00
C SER A 343 10.84 4.49 32.19
N ARG A 344 10.88 5.80 31.94
CA ARG A 344 12.03 6.46 31.29
C ARG A 344 13.30 6.29 32.15
N GLY A 345 14.28 5.57 31.62
CA GLY A 345 15.57 5.29 32.25
C GLY A 345 16.50 4.54 31.30
N ALA A 346 17.79 4.46 31.61
CA ALA A 346 18.81 3.83 30.75
C ALA A 346 18.48 2.35 30.45
N LEU A 347 18.10 1.60 31.48
CA LEU A 347 17.74 0.17 31.38
C LEU A 347 16.67 -0.10 30.29
N PHE A 348 15.67 0.78 30.15
CA PHE A 348 14.66 0.63 29.13
C PHE A 348 15.16 0.98 27.71
N VAL A 349 16.13 1.90 27.60
CA VAL A 349 16.77 2.19 26.31
C VAL A 349 17.65 1.02 25.88
N ASP A 350 18.38 0.40 26.80
CA ASP A 350 19.18 -0.80 26.52
C ASP A 350 18.28 -1.99 26.11
N GLU A 351 17.13 -2.17 26.78
CA GLU A 351 16.10 -3.14 26.40
C GLU A 351 15.49 -2.86 25.01
N LEU A 352 15.13 -1.61 24.72
CA LEU A 352 14.62 -1.19 23.41
C LEU A 352 15.66 -1.44 22.31
N VAL A 353 16.94 -1.17 22.56
CA VAL A 353 18.04 -1.49 21.63
C VAL A 353 18.15 -3.01 21.43
N GLY A 354 17.94 -3.81 22.47
CA GLY A 354 17.85 -5.27 22.39
C GLY A 354 16.65 -5.79 21.58
N GLU A 355 15.47 -5.18 21.71
CA GLU A 355 14.30 -5.47 20.87
C GLU A 355 14.60 -5.08 19.40
N VAL A 356 15.11 -3.87 19.15
CA VAL A 356 15.45 -3.37 17.80
C VAL A 356 16.54 -4.22 17.14
N SER A 357 17.54 -4.69 17.88
CA SER A 357 18.58 -5.59 17.37
C SER A 357 17.99 -6.88 16.80
N LYS A 358 17.04 -7.50 17.50
CA LYS A 358 16.30 -8.69 17.03
C LYS A 358 15.47 -8.37 15.77
N CYS A 359 14.76 -7.24 15.77
CA CYS A 359 13.99 -6.76 14.62
C CYS A 359 14.87 -6.58 13.36
N VAL A 360 16.03 -5.95 13.51
CA VAL A 360 17.01 -5.75 12.43
C VAL A 360 17.63 -7.08 11.98
N ALA A 361 17.92 -8.02 12.89
CA ALA A 361 18.38 -9.36 12.54
C ALA A 361 17.35 -10.16 11.71
N THR A 362 16.05 -9.95 11.94
CA THR A 362 14.97 -10.46 11.06
C THR A 362 14.85 -9.71 9.71
N ALA A 363 15.78 -8.80 9.43
CA ALA A 363 15.98 -8.05 8.18
C ALA A 363 14.80 -7.15 7.77
N GLY A 364 14.28 -6.39 8.74
CA GLY A 364 13.23 -5.40 8.54
C GLY A 364 13.66 -3.97 8.87
N SER A 365 13.46 -3.04 7.93
CA SER A 365 13.69 -1.61 8.21
C SER A 365 12.75 -1.13 9.32
N THR A 366 13.28 -0.35 10.26
CA THR A 366 12.58 0.09 11.47
C THR A 366 12.54 1.61 11.56
N ILE A 367 11.41 2.19 11.98
CA ILE A 367 11.32 3.62 12.34
C ILE A 367 10.99 3.75 13.82
N ILE A 368 11.74 4.58 14.55
CA ILE A 368 11.50 4.93 15.95
C ILE A 368 11.10 6.41 16.04
N TYR A 369 9.80 6.68 16.20
CA TYR A 369 9.24 8.02 16.38
C TYR A 369 9.33 8.47 17.84
N CYS A 370 10.11 9.50 18.12
CA CYS A 370 10.30 10.04 19.46
C CYS A 370 9.60 11.39 19.62
N THR A 371 9.01 11.63 20.79
CA THR A 371 8.32 12.91 21.08
C THR A 371 9.27 14.11 21.25
N THR A 372 10.55 13.89 21.57
CA THR A 372 11.53 14.98 21.77
C THR A 372 12.84 14.72 21.02
N ILE A 373 13.56 15.79 20.67
CA ILE A 373 14.87 15.69 19.99
C ILE A 373 15.93 15.06 20.91
N LYS A 374 15.82 15.27 22.23
CA LYS A 374 16.70 14.63 23.22
C LYS A 374 16.53 13.11 23.23
N ASP A 375 15.29 12.62 23.19
CA ASP A 375 14.98 11.19 23.08
C ASP A 375 15.55 10.61 21.77
N VAL A 376 15.45 11.35 20.65
CA VAL A 376 16.05 10.94 19.35
C VAL A 376 17.57 10.77 19.48
N GLN A 377 18.26 11.76 20.04
CA GLN A 377 19.73 11.72 20.20
C GLN A 377 20.15 10.55 21.10
N GLN A 378 19.51 10.38 22.25
CA GLN A 378 19.82 9.31 23.20
C GLN A 378 19.64 7.91 22.59
N ILE A 379 18.53 7.66 21.90
CA ILE A 379 18.26 6.36 21.27
C ILE A 379 19.22 6.12 20.10
N PHE A 380 19.48 7.14 19.28
CA PHE A 380 20.44 7.06 18.17
C PHE A 380 21.85 6.70 18.64
N GLU A 381 22.38 7.38 19.66
CA GLU A 381 23.69 7.06 20.24
C GLU A 381 23.75 5.64 20.82
N SER A 382 22.65 5.16 21.40
CA SER A 382 22.57 3.82 22.00
C SER A 382 22.54 2.71 20.93
N LEU A 383 21.83 2.94 19.82
CA LEU A 383 21.84 2.04 18.66
C LEU A 383 23.22 1.96 18.00
N LEU A 384 23.92 3.10 17.85
CA LEU A 384 25.29 3.12 17.31
C LEU A 384 26.28 2.37 18.20
N LYS A 385 26.17 2.50 19.54
CA LYS A 385 26.99 1.73 20.50
C LYS A 385 26.76 0.22 20.40
N ALA A 386 25.56 -0.21 20.01
CA ALA A 386 25.22 -1.61 19.73
C ALA A 386 25.58 -2.07 18.30
N GLY A 387 26.26 -1.24 17.50
CA GLY A 387 26.66 -1.59 16.12
C GLY A 387 25.54 -1.59 15.08
N ILE A 388 24.35 -1.05 15.43
CA ILE A 388 23.20 -1.01 14.53
C ILE A 388 23.33 0.20 13.58
N LYS A 389 23.11 0.00 12.27
CA LYS A 389 23.13 1.07 11.27
C LYS A 389 21.89 1.95 11.40
N ALA A 390 21.98 2.94 12.29
CA ALA A 390 20.93 3.90 12.53
C ALA A 390 21.18 5.22 11.78
N GLY A 391 20.10 5.83 11.30
CA GLY A 391 20.03 7.24 10.91
C GLY A 391 19.28 8.06 11.96
N MET A 392 19.49 9.38 11.95
CA MET A 392 18.72 10.35 12.75
C MET A 392 17.96 11.30 11.83
N TYR A 393 16.73 11.70 12.20
CA TYR A 393 16.00 12.76 11.51
C TYR A 393 15.18 13.64 12.46
N ASN A 394 15.54 14.93 12.57
CA ASN A 394 14.79 15.89 13.37
C ASN A 394 14.84 17.32 12.80
N GLY A 395 13.97 18.21 13.30
CA GLY A 395 13.83 19.58 12.78
C GLY A 395 14.99 20.54 13.04
N GLN A 396 15.96 20.19 13.90
CA GLN A 396 17.18 20.99 14.14
C GLN A 396 18.32 20.63 13.17
N MET A 397 18.20 19.55 12.40
CA MET A 397 19.19 19.17 11.39
C MET A 397 19.10 20.07 10.16
N GLY A 398 20.26 20.47 9.63
CA GLY A 398 20.35 21.22 8.36
C GLY A 398 19.80 20.42 7.17
N ASN A 399 19.30 21.11 6.15
CA ASN A 399 18.61 20.48 5.01
C ASN A 399 19.42 19.35 4.36
N LYS A 400 20.69 19.59 4.00
CA LYS A 400 21.59 18.57 3.43
C LYS A 400 21.71 17.32 4.31
N ALA A 401 21.78 17.47 5.64
CA ALA A 401 21.88 16.34 6.56
C ALA A 401 20.55 15.57 6.68
N ARG A 402 19.40 16.27 6.57
CA ARG A 402 18.07 15.64 6.52
C ARG A 402 17.86 14.88 5.22
N GLU A 403 18.22 15.49 4.09
CA GLU A 403 18.16 14.89 2.75
C GLU A 403 19.04 13.64 2.66
N GLU A 404 20.29 13.71 3.15
CA GLU A 404 21.19 12.55 3.17
C GLU A 404 20.66 11.43 4.07
N SER A 405 20.25 11.75 5.31
CA SER A 405 19.71 10.75 6.24
C SER A 405 18.45 10.06 5.69
N HIS A 406 17.56 10.83 5.05
CA HIS A 406 16.39 10.29 4.34
C HIS A 406 16.82 9.38 3.17
N ARG A 407 17.73 9.84 2.32
CA ARG A 407 18.25 9.10 1.16
C ARG A 407 18.88 7.76 1.56
N SER A 408 19.74 7.75 2.57
CA SER A 408 20.38 6.54 3.09
C SER A 408 19.35 5.53 3.62
N PHE A 409 18.32 5.96 4.34
CA PHE A 409 17.26 5.07 4.82
C PHE A 409 16.38 4.51 3.67
N ILE A 410 16.04 5.35 2.67
CA ILE A 410 15.33 4.91 1.46
C ILE A 410 16.12 3.83 0.70
N ARG A 411 17.45 3.96 0.64
CA ARG A 411 18.37 3.07 -0.08
C ARG A 411 18.80 1.79 0.64
N ASP A 412 18.27 1.51 1.84
CA ASP A 412 18.70 0.39 2.69
C ASP A 412 20.20 0.49 3.10
N GLU A 413 20.69 1.73 3.30
CA GLU A 413 22.01 1.99 3.91
C GLU A 413 21.92 2.07 5.45
N PHE A 414 20.75 2.48 5.97
CA PHE A 414 20.38 2.38 7.39
C PHE A 414 19.25 1.38 7.59
N ASP A 415 19.40 0.51 8.59
CA ASP A 415 18.37 -0.45 9.01
C ASP A 415 17.31 0.22 9.90
N VAL A 416 17.71 1.25 10.66
CA VAL A 416 16.85 1.97 11.62
C VAL A 416 16.88 3.46 11.35
N MET A 417 15.72 4.13 11.41
CA MET A 417 15.66 5.59 11.52
C MET A 417 15.08 6.02 12.87
N VAL A 418 15.83 6.80 13.64
CA VAL A 418 15.34 7.46 14.86
C VAL A 418 14.92 8.88 14.50
N ALA A 419 13.65 9.21 14.68
CA ALA A 419 13.09 10.45 14.15
C ALA A 419 12.10 11.14 15.07
N THR A 420 11.93 12.45 14.91
CA THR A 420 10.68 13.11 15.32
C THR A 420 9.64 13.06 14.19
N ILE A 421 8.41 13.47 14.47
CA ILE A 421 7.30 13.59 13.51
C ILE A 421 7.69 14.37 12.23
N ALA A 422 8.74 15.21 12.28
CA ALA A 422 9.27 15.91 11.10
C ALA A 422 9.70 14.98 9.94
N PHE A 423 10.02 13.71 10.21
CA PHE A 423 10.28 12.68 9.19
C PHE A 423 8.98 12.13 8.59
N GLY A 424 7.93 12.05 9.40
CA GLY A 424 6.78 11.16 9.27
C GLY A 424 5.65 11.57 8.34
N MET A 425 5.93 12.38 7.30
CA MET A 425 4.95 12.70 6.24
C MET A 425 5.37 12.15 4.87
N GLY A 426 6.63 12.33 4.46
CA GLY A 426 7.04 12.17 3.06
C GLY A 426 7.55 10.81 2.59
N ILE A 427 7.72 9.81 3.48
CA ILE A 427 8.39 8.54 3.12
C ILE A 427 7.43 7.56 2.45
N ASP A 428 7.83 7.01 1.29
CA ASP A 428 7.19 5.84 0.67
C ASP A 428 8.15 4.66 0.49
N LYS A 429 8.72 4.20 1.61
CA LYS A 429 9.47 2.94 1.70
C LYS A 429 8.50 1.80 2.03
N PRO A 430 8.27 0.83 1.12
CA PRO A 430 7.19 -0.13 1.29
C PRO A 430 7.48 -1.24 2.31
N ASN A 431 8.77 -1.51 2.57
CA ASN A 431 9.25 -2.66 3.33
C ASN A 431 9.64 -2.36 4.79
N ILE A 432 9.03 -1.34 5.40
CA ILE A 432 9.16 -1.07 6.83
C ILE A 432 8.43 -2.18 7.61
N ARG A 433 9.17 -2.93 8.43
CA ARG A 433 8.63 -4.06 9.24
C ARG A 433 8.22 -3.65 10.65
N TYR A 434 8.87 -2.62 11.20
CA TYR A 434 8.61 -2.14 12.54
C TYR A 434 8.45 -0.62 12.58
N VAL A 435 7.38 -0.15 13.21
CA VAL A 435 7.25 1.25 13.64
C VAL A 435 7.09 1.27 15.17
N MET A 436 7.97 2.00 15.83
CA MET A 436 8.01 2.14 17.29
C MET A 436 7.78 3.59 17.68
N HIS A 437 6.84 3.86 18.57
CA HIS A 437 6.57 5.19 19.11
C HIS A 437 7.10 5.32 20.54
N TYR A 438 8.07 6.19 20.76
CA TYR A 438 8.66 6.50 22.06
C TYR A 438 8.02 7.78 22.65
N GLY A 439 6.95 7.56 23.41
CA GLY A 439 6.08 8.55 24.01
C GLY A 439 4.68 8.60 23.36
N CYS A 440 3.70 9.15 24.08
CA CYS A 440 2.35 9.35 23.56
C CYS A 440 2.38 10.27 22.31
N PRO A 441 1.73 9.89 21.20
CA PRO A 441 1.64 10.72 20.00
C PRO A 441 0.80 11.98 20.25
N LYS A 442 0.98 13.00 19.42
CA LYS A 442 0.28 14.31 19.51
C LYS A 442 -1.22 14.20 19.24
N SER A 443 -1.60 13.27 18.37
CA SER A 443 -2.94 13.04 17.87
C SER A 443 -3.08 11.59 17.45
N LEU A 444 -4.30 11.05 17.46
CA LEU A 444 -4.55 9.69 16.99
C LEU A 444 -4.39 9.59 15.47
N GLU A 445 -4.64 10.67 14.74
CA GLU A 445 -4.40 10.82 13.31
C GLU A 445 -2.91 10.72 12.97
N SER A 446 -2.03 11.44 13.69
CA SER A 446 -0.58 11.31 13.48
C SER A 446 -0.14 9.88 13.73
N TYR A 447 -0.60 9.26 14.82
CA TYR A 447 -0.28 7.86 15.13
C TYR A 447 -0.70 6.91 14.01
N TYR A 448 -1.93 7.04 13.49
CA TYR A 448 -2.43 6.19 12.40
C TYR A 448 -1.66 6.41 11.09
N GLN A 449 -1.28 7.65 10.76
CA GLN A 449 -0.46 7.93 9.58
C GLN A 449 0.99 7.41 9.72
N GLU A 450 1.60 7.59 10.89
CA GLU A 450 2.97 7.16 11.23
C GLU A 450 3.08 5.64 11.28
N SER A 451 2.24 4.96 12.05
CA SER A 451 2.15 3.49 12.08
C SER A 451 1.76 2.91 10.71
N GLY A 452 0.92 3.63 9.96
CA GLY A 452 0.54 3.30 8.59
C GLY A 452 1.68 3.32 7.54
N ARG A 453 2.88 3.79 7.90
CA ARG A 453 4.09 3.63 7.06
C ARG A 453 4.63 2.21 7.08
N CYS A 454 4.35 1.47 8.14
CA CYS A 454 4.68 0.06 8.24
C CYS A 454 3.91 -0.75 7.16
N GLY A 455 4.57 -1.75 6.57
CA GLY A 455 3.93 -2.78 5.74
C GLY A 455 3.10 -2.31 4.56
N ARG A 456 3.55 -1.32 3.76
CA ARG A 456 2.80 -0.89 2.56
C ARG A 456 2.85 -1.91 1.41
N ASP A 457 3.86 -2.79 1.43
CA ASP A 457 3.90 -4.01 0.61
C ASP A 457 2.80 -5.04 0.96
N GLY A 458 2.12 -4.88 2.11
CA GLY A 458 1.08 -5.80 2.59
C GLY A 458 1.60 -7.00 3.37
N ILE A 459 2.93 -7.14 3.54
CA ILE A 459 3.52 -8.16 4.44
C ILE A 459 3.18 -7.78 5.89
N ALA A 460 2.93 -8.78 6.75
CA ALA A 460 2.64 -8.49 8.15
C ALA A 460 3.83 -7.79 8.84
N SER A 461 3.49 -6.77 9.63
CA SER A 461 4.43 -5.81 10.22
C SER A 461 3.89 -5.34 11.59
N MET A 462 4.77 -4.85 12.47
CA MET A 462 4.43 -4.53 13.86
C MET A 462 4.54 -3.04 14.19
N CYS A 463 3.51 -2.53 14.87
CA CYS A 463 3.43 -1.16 15.36
C CYS A 463 3.37 -1.17 16.90
N TRP A 464 4.44 -0.75 17.57
CA TRP A 464 4.52 -0.67 19.03
C TRP A 464 4.51 0.79 19.51
N LEU A 465 3.71 1.09 20.53
CA LEU A 465 3.72 2.39 21.20
C LEU A 465 4.12 2.22 22.66
N TYR A 466 5.19 2.90 23.06
CA TYR A 466 5.69 2.94 24.42
C TYR A 466 5.30 4.28 25.03
N TYR A 467 4.58 4.30 26.15
CA TYR A 467 4.15 5.54 26.80
C TYR A 467 4.49 5.59 28.29
N THR A 468 4.63 6.81 28.80
CA THR A 468 4.61 7.09 30.23
C THR A 468 3.39 7.96 30.55
N ARG A 469 2.88 7.90 31.78
CA ARG A 469 1.84 8.83 32.24
C ARG A 469 2.29 10.29 32.29
N GLY A 470 3.60 10.54 32.32
CA GLY A 470 4.18 11.88 32.21
C GLY A 470 3.97 12.50 30.82
N ASP A 471 3.82 11.69 29.77
CA ASP A 471 3.57 12.19 28.41
C ASP A 471 2.18 12.83 28.28
N PHE A 472 1.19 12.44 29.10
CA PHE A 472 -0.15 13.04 29.12
C PHE A 472 -0.17 14.49 29.66
N GLY A 473 0.89 14.92 30.35
CA GLY A 473 1.08 16.32 30.76
C GLY A 473 1.47 17.26 29.61
N LYS A 474 1.75 16.74 28.41
CA LYS A 474 2.12 17.54 27.23
C LYS A 474 0.93 18.19 26.51
N ALA A 475 -0.30 17.92 26.95
CA ALA A 475 -1.52 18.48 26.36
C ALA A 475 -1.49 20.02 26.26
N ASP A 476 -1.18 20.69 27.38
CA ASP A 476 -1.15 22.17 27.45
C ASP A 476 -0.09 22.77 26.53
N PHE A 477 1.03 22.06 26.32
CA PHE A 477 2.08 22.47 25.39
C PHE A 477 1.60 22.45 23.93
N TYR A 478 0.86 21.40 23.52
CA TYR A 478 0.28 21.34 22.17
C TYR A 478 -0.87 22.34 21.98
N CYS A 479 -1.68 22.58 23.02
CA CYS A 479 -2.72 23.60 23.01
C CYS A 479 -2.16 25.04 22.91
N GLY A 480 -0.90 25.27 23.27
CA GLY A 480 -0.22 26.56 23.11
C GLY A 480 0.02 26.99 21.66
N GLU A 481 -0.10 26.07 20.69
CA GLU A 481 0.02 26.36 19.25
C GLU A 481 -1.33 26.80 18.61
N ALA A 482 -2.43 26.85 19.38
CA ALA A 482 -3.77 27.16 18.87
C ALA A 482 -4.02 28.67 18.71
N SER A 483 -4.58 29.07 17.56
CA SER A 483 -4.97 30.47 17.26
C SER A 483 -6.38 30.85 17.73
N SER A 484 -7.23 29.85 17.98
CA SER A 484 -8.64 30.05 18.35
C SER A 484 -9.08 28.98 19.34
N GLU A 485 -10.11 29.29 20.14
CA GLU A 485 -10.61 28.37 21.16
C GLU A 485 -11.20 27.08 20.55
N SER A 486 -11.83 27.17 19.37
CA SER A 486 -12.33 26.00 18.66
C SER A 486 -11.21 25.09 18.13
N GLN A 487 -10.08 25.67 17.69
CA GLN A 487 -8.88 24.90 17.34
C GLN A 487 -8.24 24.28 18.59
N ARG A 488 -8.19 25.01 19.71
CA ARG A 488 -7.67 24.53 20.99
C ARG A 488 -8.45 23.32 21.51
N THR A 489 -9.79 23.38 21.40
CA THR A 489 -10.68 22.25 21.69
C THR A 489 -10.39 21.05 20.77
N ALA A 490 -10.29 21.25 19.45
CA ALA A 490 -10.01 20.15 18.51
C ALA A 490 -8.65 19.47 18.73
N ILE A 491 -7.59 20.25 19.00
CA ILE A 491 -6.26 19.72 19.36
C ILE A 491 -6.35 18.89 20.65
N MET A 492 -7.06 19.40 21.66
CA MET A 492 -7.25 18.72 22.93
C MET A 492 -8.05 17.42 22.75
N GLU A 493 -9.17 17.42 22.03
CA GLU A 493 -10.00 16.24 21.74
C GLU A 493 -9.20 15.13 21.04
N SER A 494 -8.41 15.48 20.03
CA SER A 494 -7.54 14.54 19.31
C SER A 494 -6.40 13.99 20.19
N PHE A 495 -5.80 14.83 21.05
CA PHE A 495 -4.83 14.36 22.05
C PHE A 495 -5.48 13.44 23.10
N MET A 496 -6.72 13.72 23.53
CA MET A 496 -7.47 12.82 24.43
C MET A 496 -7.77 11.47 23.75
N ALA A 497 -8.02 11.45 22.44
CA ALA A 497 -8.18 10.20 21.69
C ALA A 497 -6.87 9.37 21.69
N ALA A 498 -5.71 10.01 21.50
CA ALA A 498 -4.40 9.37 21.64
C ALA A 498 -4.13 8.85 23.08
N GLN A 499 -4.46 9.64 24.10
CA GLN A 499 -4.36 9.20 25.50
C GLN A 499 -5.27 7.99 25.79
N ARG A 500 -6.55 8.03 25.35
CA ARG A 500 -7.48 6.90 25.49
C ARG A 500 -6.95 5.65 24.79
N TYR A 501 -6.42 5.79 23.58
CA TYR A 501 -5.81 4.67 22.82
C TYR A 501 -4.67 4.00 23.59
N CYS A 502 -3.80 4.77 24.27
CA CYS A 502 -2.69 4.22 25.05
C CYS A 502 -3.17 3.32 26.21
N MET A 503 -4.24 3.74 26.90
CA MET A 503 -4.76 3.07 28.10
C MET A 503 -5.86 2.04 27.81
N LEU A 504 -6.27 1.91 26.54
CA LEU A 504 -7.35 1.05 26.09
C LEU A 504 -7.15 -0.41 26.50
N THR A 505 -8.24 -1.07 26.93
CA THR A 505 -8.29 -2.50 27.27
C THR A 505 -9.05 -3.34 26.25
N THR A 506 -9.90 -2.72 25.43
CA THR A 506 -10.63 -3.34 24.31
C THR A 506 -9.78 -3.39 23.04
N CYS A 507 -10.32 -3.94 21.94
CA CYS A 507 -9.59 -4.08 20.67
C CYS A 507 -9.08 -2.74 20.13
N ARG A 508 -7.75 -2.61 20.01
CA ARG A 508 -7.10 -1.39 19.50
C ARG A 508 -7.48 -1.06 18.06
N ARG A 509 -7.65 -2.10 17.23
CA ARG A 509 -8.02 -1.93 15.83
C ARG A 509 -9.44 -1.37 15.71
N LYS A 510 -10.40 -1.94 16.46
CA LYS A 510 -11.78 -1.42 16.53
C LYS A 510 -11.80 0.06 16.88
N PHE A 511 -11.09 0.46 17.95
CA PHE A 511 -11.02 1.86 18.37
C PHE A 511 -10.48 2.80 17.27
N LEU A 512 -9.48 2.37 16.49
CA LEU A 512 -8.98 3.16 15.35
C LEU A 512 -10.03 3.28 14.23
N LEU A 513 -10.71 2.18 13.88
CA LEU A 513 -11.72 2.16 12.82
C LEU A 513 -12.94 3.00 13.20
N ASP A 514 -13.47 2.81 14.41
CA ASP A 514 -14.59 3.56 14.95
C ASP A 514 -14.27 5.07 14.98
N TYR A 515 -13.04 5.45 15.34
CA TYR A 515 -12.58 6.85 15.35
C TYR A 515 -12.59 7.50 13.95
N PHE A 516 -12.21 6.77 12.90
CA PHE A 516 -12.28 7.25 11.52
C PHE A 516 -13.67 7.13 10.88
N GLY A 517 -14.65 6.60 11.62
CA GLY A 517 -16.06 6.51 11.22
C GLY A 517 -16.45 5.22 10.51
N GLU A 518 -15.60 4.20 10.51
CA GLU A 518 -15.91 2.85 10.03
C GLU A 518 -16.67 2.08 11.12
N LYS A 519 -18.00 2.16 11.07
CA LYS A 519 -18.91 1.53 12.03
C LYS A 519 -19.12 0.04 11.72
N ASN A 520 -19.73 -0.67 12.67
CA ASN A 520 -20.05 -2.11 12.60
C ASN A 520 -18.81 -3.03 12.59
N THR A 521 -17.73 -2.61 13.24
CA THR A 521 -16.50 -3.41 13.36
C THR A 521 -16.58 -4.45 14.49
N PRO A 522 -16.02 -5.67 14.31
CA PRO A 522 -16.02 -6.71 15.34
C PRO A 522 -15.31 -6.27 16.62
N ASP A 523 -15.86 -6.66 17.78
CA ASP A 523 -15.32 -6.31 19.11
C ASP A 523 -13.88 -6.80 19.36
N LYS A 524 -13.43 -7.81 18.61
CA LYS A 524 -12.06 -8.34 18.65
C LYS A 524 -11.57 -8.51 17.20
N CYS A 525 -10.36 -8.03 16.91
CA CYS A 525 -9.77 -8.25 15.60
C CYS A 525 -9.41 -9.75 15.41
N GLY A 526 -9.48 -10.21 14.16
CA GLY A 526 -9.33 -11.63 13.81
C GLY A 526 -10.62 -12.45 13.85
N LEU A 527 -11.74 -11.88 14.33
CA LEU A 527 -13.07 -12.52 14.29
C LEU A 527 -13.89 -12.00 13.10
N ASP A 528 -13.49 -12.36 11.88
CA ASP A 528 -14.28 -12.09 10.67
C ASP A 528 -15.09 -13.35 10.29
N PHE A 529 -16.29 -13.47 10.86
CA PHE A 529 -17.20 -14.61 10.60
C PHE A 529 -17.78 -14.62 9.17
N THR A 530 -17.47 -13.60 8.35
CA THR A 530 -17.99 -13.46 6.98
C THR A 530 -17.26 -14.31 5.95
N LEU A 531 -16.12 -14.93 6.30
CA LEU A 531 -15.48 -15.96 5.47
C LEU A 531 -16.07 -17.35 5.75
N HIS A 532 -17.18 -17.65 5.09
CA HIS A 532 -17.78 -18.99 5.13
C HIS A 532 -17.06 -19.93 4.16
N LEU A 533 -16.35 -20.93 4.70
CA LEU A 533 -15.75 -22.10 4.04
C LEU A 533 -14.52 -21.83 3.11
N PHE A 534 -13.56 -22.77 3.17
CA PHE A 534 -12.26 -22.76 2.45
C PHE A 534 -11.23 -21.70 2.86
N LEU A 535 -10.69 -21.82 4.08
CA LEU A 535 -9.26 -21.71 4.43
C LEU A 535 -9.09 -21.96 5.93
N PHE A 536 -9.16 -23.22 6.38
CA PHE A 536 -9.23 -23.55 7.81
C PHE A 536 -7.86 -23.67 8.52
N GLU A 537 -6.75 -23.26 7.90
CA GLU A 537 -5.41 -23.55 8.46
C GLU A 537 -4.41 -22.38 8.58
N ILE A 538 -4.69 -21.16 8.12
CA ILE A 538 -3.79 -20.04 8.39
C ILE A 538 -4.56 -18.74 8.74
N PHE A 539 -4.10 -18.07 9.80
CA PHE A 539 -4.57 -16.78 10.35
C PHE A 539 -5.86 -16.82 11.22
N ASN A 540 -5.81 -17.58 12.32
CA ASN A 540 -6.60 -17.30 13.54
C ASN A 540 -6.05 -16.05 14.27
N LEU A 541 -5.82 -14.96 13.53
CA LEU A 541 -4.90 -13.89 13.92
C LEU A 541 -5.60 -12.72 14.61
N ARG A 542 -5.48 -12.72 15.93
CA ARG A 542 -5.68 -11.52 16.74
C ARG A 542 -4.51 -10.57 16.49
N THR A 543 -4.77 -9.44 15.84
CA THR A 543 -3.76 -8.47 15.37
C THR A 543 -3.56 -7.27 16.30
N CYS A 544 -3.89 -7.41 17.60
CA CYS A 544 -3.43 -6.46 18.61
C CYS A 544 -3.20 -7.14 19.95
N ASP A 545 -2.32 -6.57 20.76
CA ASP A 545 -1.97 -6.99 22.13
C ASP A 545 -3.19 -7.29 23.04
N ASN A 546 -4.22 -6.44 22.99
CA ASN A 546 -5.45 -6.57 23.77
C ASN A 546 -6.34 -7.72 23.31
N CYS A 547 -6.16 -8.18 22.07
CA CYS A 547 -6.84 -9.37 21.58
C CYS A 547 -5.95 -10.61 21.78
N THR A 548 -4.66 -10.57 21.49
CA THR A 548 -3.76 -11.74 21.66
C THR A 548 -3.64 -12.19 23.11
N THR A 549 -3.58 -11.26 24.06
CA THR A 549 -3.37 -11.58 25.48
C THR A 549 -4.71 -11.84 26.19
N SER A 550 -4.88 -13.03 26.78
CA SER A 550 -5.93 -13.26 27.78
C SER A 550 -5.57 -12.53 29.07
N ARG A 551 -6.14 -11.34 29.29
CA ARG A 551 -6.00 -10.63 30.57
C ARG A 551 -6.76 -11.38 31.65
N LYS A 552 -6.19 -11.51 32.84
CA LYS A 552 -6.92 -11.99 34.02
C LYS A 552 -8.03 -10.99 34.32
N GLU A 553 -9.26 -11.46 34.37
CA GLU A 553 -10.40 -10.66 34.81
C GLU A 553 -10.56 -10.81 36.33
N SER A 554 -10.92 -9.71 37.00
CA SER A 554 -11.24 -9.70 38.43
C SER A 554 -12.49 -8.87 38.65
N ASP A 555 -13.31 -9.26 39.63
CA ASP A 555 -14.34 -8.37 40.14
C ASP A 555 -13.67 -7.14 40.79
N MET A 556 -14.08 -5.95 40.37
CA MET A 556 -13.61 -4.66 40.90
C MET A 556 -14.79 -3.81 41.40
N SER A 557 -15.95 -4.40 41.68
CA SER A 557 -17.15 -3.68 42.10
C SER A 557 -16.94 -2.80 43.32
N ARG A 558 -16.20 -3.28 44.33
CA ARG A 558 -15.94 -2.54 45.56
C ARG A 558 -15.07 -1.30 45.29
N GLU A 559 -14.00 -1.47 44.54
CA GLU A 559 -13.08 -0.39 44.19
C GLU A 559 -13.76 0.61 43.25
N ALA A 560 -14.54 0.14 42.28
CA ALA A 560 -15.33 1.00 41.41
C ALA A 560 -16.37 1.80 42.20
N PHE A 561 -17.07 1.18 43.16
CA PHE A 561 -18.00 1.86 44.05
C PHE A 561 -17.29 2.95 44.88
N LEU A 562 -16.14 2.65 45.49
CA LEU A 562 -15.34 3.62 46.25
C LEU A 562 -14.91 4.81 45.37
N LEU A 563 -14.45 4.55 44.15
CA LEU A 563 -13.97 5.57 43.22
C LEU A 563 -15.09 6.45 42.66
N ILE A 564 -16.18 5.86 42.16
CA ILE A 564 -17.33 6.60 41.63
C ILE A 564 -18.00 7.39 42.75
N SER A 565 -18.10 6.82 43.96
CA SER A 565 -18.59 7.55 45.15
C SER A 565 -17.67 8.70 45.53
N SER A 566 -16.34 8.52 45.55
CA SER A 566 -15.39 9.59 45.87
C SER A 566 -15.46 10.75 44.88
N ILE A 567 -15.57 10.45 43.57
CA ILE A 567 -15.75 11.46 42.52
C ILE A 567 -17.04 12.26 42.75
N ARG A 568 -18.15 11.57 43.08
CA ARG A 568 -19.43 12.21 43.41
C ARG A 568 -19.36 13.06 44.68
N SER A 569 -18.74 12.55 45.76
CA SER A 569 -18.58 13.27 47.04
C SER A 569 -17.67 14.49 46.92
N CYS A 570 -16.68 14.48 46.01
CA CYS A 570 -15.89 15.66 45.66
C CYS A 570 -16.66 16.67 44.77
N GLY A 571 -17.93 16.40 44.44
CA GLY A 571 -18.79 17.27 43.64
C GLY A 571 -18.55 17.22 42.13
N GLY A 572 -17.78 16.24 41.62
CA GLY A 572 -17.57 16.04 40.17
C GLY A 572 -16.90 17.20 39.41
N ASN A 573 -16.25 18.13 40.12
CA ASN A 573 -15.62 19.34 39.57
C ASN A 573 -14.07 19.29 39.61
N TRP A 574 -13.49 18.11 39.77
CA TRP A 574 -12.03 17.92 39.93
C TRP A 574 -11.49 16.84 38.99
N GLY A 575 -10.21 16.96 38.64
CA GLY A 575 -9.47 15.88 37.98
C GLY A 575 -9.12 14.74 38.94
N LEU A 576 -8.85 13.55 38.38
CA LEU A 576 -8.71 12.27 39.12
C LEU A 576 -7.80 12.29 40.35
N ASN A 577 -6.74 13.11 40.38
CA ASN A 577 -5.85 13.20 41.53
C ASN A 577 -6.62 13.52 42.84
N MET A 578 -7.63 14.39 42.78
CA MET A 578 -8.34 14.87 43.97
C MET A 578 -9.11 13.75 44.70
N PRO A 579 -10.06 13.02 44.07
CA PRO A 579 -10.77 11.91 44.72
C PRO A 579 -9.86 10.71 45.03
N ILE A 580 -8.77 10.50 44.27
CA ILE A 580 -7.80 9.43 44.54
C ILE A 580 -6.95 9.75 45.77
N ASP A 581 -6.51 11.00 45.94
CA ASP A 581 -5.77 11.40 47.13
C ASP A 581 -6.67 11.35 48.40
N VAL A 582 -7.97 11.61 48.27
CA VAL A 582 -8.97 11.37 49.33
C VAL A 582 -9.05 9.89 49.69
N LEU A 583 -9.28 9.00 48.71
CA LEU A 583 -9.32 7.54 48.95
C LEU A 583 -8.03 7.03 49.58
N ARG A 584 -6.87 7.56 49.19
CA ARG A 584 -5.57 7.17 49.74
C ARG A 584 -5.21 7.84 51.08
N GLY A 585 -6.13 8.62 51.67
CA GLY A 585 -5.98 9.19 53.01
C GLY A 585 -5.03 10.38 53.08
N SER A 586 -4.75 11.04 51.95
CA SER A 586 -3.84 12.19 51.90
C SER A 586 -4.34 13.36 52.74
N ARG A 587 -3.40 14.07 53.38
CA ARG A 587 -3.66 15.27 54.21
C ARG A 587 -3.05 16.53 53.58
N SER A 588 -3.05 16.60 52.25
CA SER A 588 -2.58 17.79 51.54
C SER A 588 -3.44 19.02 51.90
N LYS A 589 -2.84 20.22 51.88
CA LYS A 589 -3.56 21.48 52.18
C LYS A 589 -4.84 21.64 51.33
N LYS A 590 -4.85 21.14 50.08
CA LYS A 590 -6.03 21.17 49.20
C LYS A 590 -7.19 20.32 49.73
N ILE A 591 -6.92 19.13 50.29
CA ILE A 591 -7.93 18.24 50.88
C ILE A 591 -8.56 18.88 52.12
N ILE A 592 -7.72 19.35 53.04
CA ILE A 592 -8.17 19.93 54.32
C ILE A 592 -8.98 21.21 54.08
N ASN A 593 -8.53 22.09 53.18
CA ASN A 593 -9.26 23.31 52.83
C ASN A 593 -10.63 23.02 52.17
N ALA A 594 -10.73 21.92 51.41
CA ALA A 594 -11.99 21.45 50.82
C ALA A 594 -12.84 20.61 51.79
N GLN A 595 -12.37 20.38 53.02
CA GLN A 595 -12.96 19.50 54.04
C GLN A 595 -13.14 18.03 53.60
N PHE A 596 -12.41 17.60 52.55
CA PHE A 596 -12.49 16.23 52.02
C PHE A 596 -11.81 15.19 52.92
N ASP A 597 -11.03 15.64 53.92
CA ASP A 597 -10.50 14.81 55.02
C ASP A 597 -11.60 14.28 55.95
N LYS A 598 -12.78 14.89 55.96
CA LYS A 598 -13.94 14.49 56.77
C LYS A 598 -14.90 13.55 56.04
N LEU A 599 -14.66 13.24 54.77
CA LEU A 599 -15.52 12.33 54.01
C LEU A 599 -15.37 10.89 54.54
N PRO A 600 -16.47 10.10 54.67
CA PRO A 600 -16.39 8.71 55.10
C PRO A 600 -15.50 7.81 54.23
N LEU A 601 -15.22 8.24 53.00
CA LEU A 601 -14.37 7.56 52.02
C LEU A 601 -12.87 7.84 52.21
N HIS A 602 -12.48 8.76 53.09
CA HIS A 602 -11.08 9.14 53.30
C HIS A 602 -10.26 7.98 53.84
N GLY A 603 -9.19 7.61 53.14
CA GLY A 603 -8.28 6.52 53.55
C GLY A 603 -8.78 5.10 53.29
N LEU A 604 -10.01 4.89 52.80
CA LEU A 604 -10.54 3.53 52.51
C LEU A 604 -9.81 2.82 51.37
N GLY A 605 -9.08 3.55 50.52
CA GLY A 605 -8.31 3.04 49.39
C GLY A 605 -6.78 3.12 49.57
N LYS A 606 -6.29 3.28 50.80
CA LYS A 606 -4.86 3.45 51.14
C LYS A 606 -3.93 2.31 50.67
N GLU A 607 -4.48 1.10 50.56
CA GLU A 607 -3.75 -0.14 50.23
C GLU A 607 -3.35 -0.20 48.75
N LEU A 608 -4.06 0.55 47.90
CA LEU A 608 -3.83 0.58 46.46
C LEU A 608 -3.05 1.85 46.04
N SER A 609 -2.18 1.68 45.05
CA SER A 609 -1.33 2.79 44.57
C SER A 609 -2.16 3.86 43.84
N ALA A 610 -1.67 5.11 43.80
CA ALA A 610 -2.32 6.14 42.97
C ALA A 610 -2.31 5.78 41.48
N ASN A 611 -1.40 4.89 41.04
CA ASN A 611 -1.40 4.41 39.67
C ASN A 611 -2.50 3.39 39.41
N TRP A 612 -2.69 2.44 40.34
CA TRP A 612 -3.79 1.47 40.36
C TRP A 612 -5.15 2.18 40.26
N TRP A 613 -5.41 3.15 41.16
CA TRP A 613 -6.68 3.90 41.18
C TRP A 613 -6.97 4.66 39.88
N LYS A 614 -5.95 5.25 39.26
CA LYS A 614 -6.07 5.91 37.95
C LYS A 614 -6.32 4.90 36.83
N ALA A 615 -5.73 3.70 36.89
CA ALA A 615 -5.97 2.67 35.89
C ALA A 615 -7.45 2.24 35.93
N LEU A 616 -8.01 2.03 37.13
CA LEU A 616 -9.44 1.75 37.30
C LEU A 616 -10.30 2.91 36.79
N ALA A 617 -9.95 4.16 37.14
CA ALA A 617 -10.66 5.33 36.64
C ALA A 617 -10.74 5.36 35.11
N TYR A 618 -9.63 5.11 34.41
CA TYR A 618 -9.60 5.08 32.96
C TYR A 618 -10.35 3.88 32.36
N GLN A 619 -10.42 2.74 33.03
CA GLN A 619 -11.33 1.66 32.63
C GLN A 619 -12.79 2.06 32.75
N LEU A 620 -13.19 2.68 33.86
CA LEU A 620 -14.56 3.15 34.07
C LEU A 620 -14.97 4.26 33.10
N ILE A 621 -14.02 5.11 32.66
CA ILE A 621 -14.22 6.06 31.56
C ILE A 621 -14.35 5.33 30.22
N SER A 622 -13.46 4.37 29.93
CA SER A 622 -13.39 3.67 28.63
C SER A 622 -14.40 2.52 28.45
N HIS A 623 -15.20 2.18 29.46
CA HIS A 623 -16.31 1.21 29.36
C HIS A 623 -17.53 1.79 28.59
N GLU A 624 -17.25 2.59 27.58
CA GLU A 624 -18.18 3.12 26.60
C GLU A 624 -18.63 1.97 25.68
N SER A 625 -19.95 1.83 25.50
CA SER A 625 -20.55 0.94 24.52
C SER A 625 -21.20 1.79 23.43
N ALA A 626 -21.45 1.23 22.25
CA ALA A 626 -21.99 1.93 21.09
C ALA A 626 -23.32 2.70 21.34
N MET A 627 -24.02 2.42 22.45
CA MET A 627 -25.27 3.06 22.87
C MET A 627 -25.18 3.82 24.22
N CYS A 628 -24.05 3.78 24.95
CA CYS A 628 -23.94 4.34 26.31
C CYS A 628 -22.52 4.75 26.68
N ALA A 629 -22.38 5.94 27.28
CA ALA A 629 -21.15 6.40 27.92
C ALA A 629 -20.66 5.42 29.01
N GLY A 630 -19.35 5.45 29.30
CA GLY A 630 -18.74 4.73 30.43
C GLY A 630 -19.34 5.13 31.79
N TYR A 631 -18.95 4.48 32.88
CA TYR A 631 -19.42 4.80 34.24
C TYR A 631 -18.98 6.20 34.72
N LEU A 632 -17.89 6.72 34.15
CA LEU A 632 -17.36 8.05 34.41
C LEU A 632 -17.28 8.85 33.10
N THR A 633 -17.44 10.17 33.19
CA THR A 633 -17.30 11.09 32.06
C THR A 633 -16.18 12.07 32.34
N GLU A 634 -15.20 12.16 31.45
CA GLU A 634 -14.18 13.21 31.49
C GLU A 634 -14.67 14.40 30.66
N THR A 635 -14.61 15.59 31.24
CA THR A 635 -15.00 16.86 30.62
C THR A 635 -13.85 17.85 30.73
N ILE A 636 -13.69 18.69 29.73
CA ILE A 636 -12.67 19.74 29.69
C ILE A 636 -13.37 21.07 29.97
N ARG A 637 -12.90 21.81 30.97
CA ARG A 637 -13.23 23.23 31.13
C ARG A 637 -11.94 24.02 31.09
N ASP A 638 -11.84 24.93 30.12
CA ASP A 638 -10.65 25.73 29.82
C ASP A 638 -9.39 24.85 29.66
N THR A 639 -8.54 24.77 30.67
CA THR A 639 -7.30 23.98 30.71
C THR A 639 -7.36 22.79 31.67
N PHE A 640 -8.43 22.64 32.45
CA PHE A 640 -8.50 21.61 33.51
C PHE A 640 -9.41 20.44 33.11
N LYS A 641 -8.87 19.23 33.25
CA LYS A 641 -9.63 17.99 33.13
C LYS A 641 -10.46 17.77 34.40
N ILE A 642 -11.77 17.59 34.23
CA ILE A 642 -12.74 17.36 35.29
C ILE A 642 -13.39 16.00 35.04
N VAL A 643 -13.44 15.15 36.05
CA VAL A 643 -14.14 13.86 35.98
C VAL A 643 -15.41 13.91 36.80
N SER A 644 -16.52 13.52 36.17
CA SER A 644 -17.86 13.43 36.75
C SER A 644 -18.42 12.02 36.57
N VAL A 645 -19.53 11.73 37.27
CA VAL A 645 -20.22 10.44 37.18
C VAL A 645 -21.29 10.51 36.09
N SER A 646 -21.28 9.54 35.18
CA SER A 646 -22.25 9.47 34.07
C SER A 646 -23.61 8.95 34.55
N PRO A 647 -24.68 8.99 33.73
CA PRO A 647 -25.95 8.33 34.04
C PRO A 647 -25.79 6.84 34.39
N LYS A 648 -24.90 6.12 33.68
CA LYS A 648 -24.57 4.70 33.95
C LYS A 648 -23.84 4.53 35.29
N GLY A 649 -22.93 5.45 35.62
CA GLY A 649 -22.28 5.49 36.93
C GLY A 649 -23.24 5.80 38.08
N LEU A 650 -24.23 6.68 37.84
CA LEU A 650 -25.30 6.96 38.80
C LEU A 650 -26.20 5.74 39.01
N GLN A 651 -26.55 5.02 37.94
CA GLN A 651 -27.31 3.77 38.00
C GLN A 651 -26.56 2.67 38.78
N PHE A 652 -25.24 2.55 38.58
CA PHE A 652 -24.38 1.66 39.35
C PHE A 652 -24.36 2.02 40.85
N LEU A 653 -24.21 3.32 41.18
CA LEU A 653 -24.29 3.77 42.57
C LEU A 653 -25.67 3.53 43.19
N SER A 654 -26.77 3.73 42.45
CA SER A 654 -28.13 3.51 42.99
C SER A 654 -28.51 2.04 43.14
N SER A 655 -27.84 1.14 42.43
CA SER A 655 -28.00 -0.32 42.58
C SER A 655 -27.01 -0.93 43.57
N SER A 656 -26.05 -0.15 44.07
CA SER A 656 -25.10 -0.57 45.11
C SER A 656 -25.66 -0.36 46.51
N LYS A 657 -25.53 -1.37 47.37
CA LYS A 657 -25.72 -1.32 48.82
C LYS A 657 -24.36 -1.34 49.53
N PRO A 658 -24.27 -0.98 50.82
CA PRO A 658 -23.02 -1.01 51.57
C PRO A 658 -22.31 -2.39 51.55
N ASP A 659 -23.09 -3.48 51.61
CA ASP A 659 -22.58 -4.85 51.72
C ASP A 659 -22.72 -5.68 50.43
N ASP A 660 -23.30 -5.11 49.37
CA ASP A 660 -23.68 -5.81 48.13
C ASP A 660 -23.60 -4.83 46.95
N GLN A 661 -22.60 -5.00 46.07
CA GLN A 661 -22.39 -4.16 44.89
C GLN A 661 -22.68 -4.96 43.61
N PRO A 662 -23.28 -4.36 42.55
CA PRO A 662 -23.49 -5.05 41.28
C PRO A 662 -22.15 -5.51 40.71
N MET A 663 -22.05 -6.79 40.32
CA MET A 663 -20.79 -7.39 39.86
C MET A 663 -20.21 -6.63 38.65
N LEU A 664 -18.94 -6.24 38.73
CA LEU A 664 -18.25 -5.42 37.73
C LEU A 664 -16.87 -6.02 37.48
N VAL A 665 -16.89 -7.09 36.70
CA VAL A 665 -15.69 -7.79 36.24
C VAL A 665 -14.96 -6.94 35.21
N LEU A 666 -13.70 -6.61 35.50
CA LEU A 666 -12.83 -5.81 34.64
C LEU A 666 -11.48 -6.53 34.44
N PRO A 667 -10.83 -6.35 33.27
CA PRO A 667 -9.53 -6.96 33.02
C PRO A 667 -8.43 -6.27 33.84
N VAL A 668 -7.68 -7.03 34.65
CA VAL A 668 -6.52 -6.51 35.39
C VAL A 668 -5.50 -5.93 34.42
N THR A 669 -5.01 -4.71 34.69
CA THR A 669 -3.95 -4.06 33.92
C THR A 669 -2.57 -4.31 34.54
N SER A 670 -1.51 -4.09 33.76
CA SER A 670 -0.13 -4.09 34.26
C SER A 670 0.13 -3.02 35.34
N GLU A 671 -0.67 -1.95 35.37
CA GLU A 671 -0.60 -0.91 36.42
C GLU A 671 -1.38 -1.28 37.69
N MET A 672 -2.20 -2.34 37.63
CA MET A 672 -2.96 -2.90 38.75
C MET A 672 -2.29 -4.12 39.39
N SER A 673 -1.46 -4.82 38.62
CA SER A 673 -0.65 -5.94 39.10
C SER A 673 0.49 -5.37 39.96
N GLY A 674 0.46 -5.57 41.27
CA GLY A 674 1.38 -4.92 42.23
C GLY A 674 2.83 -5.41 42.21
N ASP A 675 3.16 -6.34 41.32
CA ASP A 675 4.42 -7.09 41.32
C ASP A 675 5.57 -6.28 40.72
N GLU A 676 6.30 -5.54 41.55
CA GLU A 676 7.56 -4.91 41.10
C GLU A 676 8.64 -5.96 40.78
N GLU A 677 8.56 -7.18 41.32
CA GLU A 677 9.45 -8.30 40.94
C GLU A 677 9.17 -8.82 39.52
N HIS A 678 7.93 -8.74 39.03
CA HIS A 678 7.60 -9.06 37.64
C HIS A 678 7.89 -7.90 36.65
N ARG A 679 8.28 -6.70 37.11
CA ARG A 679 8.83 -5.68 36.20
C ARG A 679 10.23 -6.01 35.68
N ASN A 680 11.04 -6.71 36.50
CA ASN A 680 12.40 -7.10 36.13
C ASN A 680 12.50 -8.47 35.44
N LYS A 681 11.40 -9.22 35.41
CA LYS A 681 11.21 -10.33 34.47
C LYS A 681 10.18 -9.90 33.45
N PHE A 682 10.66 -9.27 32.38
CA PHE A 682 9.98 -9.31 31.08
C PHE A 682 9.53 -10.76 30.90
N SER A 683 8.21 -11.01 30.96
CA SER A 683 7.72 -12.36 30.71
C SER A 683 8.26 -12.77 29.35
N GLU A 684 8.69 -14.02 29.22
CA GLU A 684 9.05 -14.58 27.92
C GLU A 684 8.06 -14.10 26.87
N PHE A 685 8.57 -13.67 25.71
CA PHE A 685 7.73 -13.37 24.56
C PHE A 685 6.79 -14.56 24.39
N GLY A 686 5.52 -14.40 24.76
CA GLY A 686 4.52 -15.47 24.76
C GLY A 686 4.14 -15.81 23.33
N GLU A 687 5.07 -16.48 22.65
CA GLU A 687 5.07 -16.93 21.25
C GLU A 687 4.63 -15.89 20.18
N VAL A 688 4.59 -14.60 20.53
CA VAL A 688 4.27 -13.51 19.59
C VAL A 688 5.34 -13.36 18.50
N ASN A 689 6.49 -14.02 18.65
CA ASN A 689 7.50 -14.21 17.60
C ASN A 689 6.95 -14.91 16.33
N GLY A 690 5.77 -15.56 16.40
CA GLY A 690 5.06 -16.11 15.25
C GLY A 690 4.13 -15.16 14.50
N LEU A 691 3.93 -13.90 14.94
CA LEU A 691 3.01 -12.95 14.29
C LEU A 691 3.68 -11.98 13.30
N ALA A 692 4.97 -11.71 13.48
CA ALA A 692 5.77 -11.18 12.37
C ALA A 692 6.12 -12.39 11.50
N PRO A 693 5.61 -12.49 10.25
CA PRO A 693 5.93 -13.62 9.40
C PRO A 693 7.43 -13.65 9.23
N SER A 694 8.02 -14.83 9.45
CA SER A 694 9.42 -15.04 9.09
C SER A 694 9.61 -14.56 7.65
N LYS A 695 10.68 -13.81 7.41
CA LYS A 695 11.10 -13.43 6.05
C LYS A 695 11.07 -14.62 5.08
N TYR A 696 11.32 -15.82 5.64
CA TYR A 696 11.41 -17.11 4.99
C TYR A 696 10.15 -17.98 5.11
N GLU A 697 9.02 -17.45 5.60
CA GLU A 697 7.76 -18.20 5.70
C GLU A 697 7.33 -18.74 4.33
N GLY A 698 7.12 -20.05 4.20
CA GLY A 698 6.87 -20.71 2.90
C GLY A 698 8.09 -20.79 1.97
N LEU A 699 9.31 -20.62 2.47
CA LEU A 699 10.56 -20.96 1.78
C LEU A 699 11.23 -22.14 2.52
N SER A 700 11.77 -23.10 1.78
CA SER A 700 12.77 -24.03 2.31
C SER A 700 14.07 -23.31 2.70
N GLU A 701 14.96 -23.95 3.45
CA GLU A 701 16.24 -23.35 3.86
C GLU A 701 17.10 -22.90 2.66
N ALA A 702 17.17 -23.70 1.60
CA ALA A 702 17.87 -23.35 0.38
C ALA A 702 17.22 -22.17 -0.36
N GLU A 703 15.89 -22.09 -0.39
CA GLU A 703 15.16 -20.96 -0.98
C GLU A 703 15.29 -19.68 -0.15
N ALA A 704 15.40 -19.80 1.18
CA ALA A 704 15.71 -18.71 2.10
C ALA A 704 17.11 -18.13 1.86
N GLN A 705 18.10 -19.01 1.65
CA GLN A 705 19.46 -18.62 1.25
C GLN A 705 19.44 -17.93 -0.12
N LEU A 706 18.78 -18.51 -1.13
CA LEU A 706 18.62 -17.92 -2.47
C LEU A 706 17.99 -16.51 -2.39
N TYR A 707 16.92 -16.36 -1.59
CA TYR A 707 16.24 -15.08 -1.41
C TYR A 707 17.15 -14.01 -0.80
N ASN A 708 17.98 -14.37 0.19
CA ASN A 708 18.98 -13.45 0.75
C ASN A 708 20.03 -13.02 -0.28
N MET A 709 20.55 -13.95 -1.07
CA MET A 709 21.53 -13.65 -2.12
C MET A 709 20.93 -12.76 -3.22
N LEU A 710 19.66 -12.97 -3.58
CA LEU A 710 18.92 -12.12 -4.51
C LEU A 710 18.66 -10.71 -3.95
N LEU A 711 18.46 -10.55 -2.63
CA LEU A 711 18.36 -9.22 -1.99
C LEU A 711 19.68 -8.45 -2.10
N GLU A 712 20.81 -9.11 -1.92
CA GLU A 712 22.14 -8.50 -2.12
C GLU A 712 22.38 -8.08 -3.57
N GLU A 713 22.06 -8.93 -4.56
CA GLU A 713 22.17 -8.58 -5.97
C GLU A 713 21.26 -7.41 -6.36
N ARG A 714 20.04 -7.37 -5.82
CA ARG A 714 19.15 -6.21 -5.97
C ARG A 714 19.76 -4.93 -5.36
N MET A 715 20.37 -5.01 -4.18
CA MET A 715 21.04 -3.85 -3.56
C MET A 715 22.26 -3.37 -4.36
N LYS A 716 23.11 -4.29 -4.85
CA LYS A 716 24.25 -3.97 -5.73
C LYS A 716 23.79 -3.25 -6.99
N LEU A 717 22.73 -3.76 -7.64
CA LEU A 717 22.14 -3.14 -8.83
C LEU A 717 21.52 -1.77 -8.53
N ALA A 718 20.81 -1.64 -7.40
CA ALA A 718 20.20 -0.37 -6.97
C ALA A 718 21.24 0.73 -6.73
N ARG A 719 22.35 0.39 -6.06
CA ARG A 719 23.49 1.31 -5.85
C ARG A 719 24.12 1.75 -7.17
N ALA A 720 24.39 0.82 -8.09
CA ALA A 720 24.96 1.13 -9.41
C ALA A 720 24.06 2.05 -10.26
N VAL A 721 22.74 2.01 -10.05
CA VAL A 721 21.74 2.87 -10.72
C VAL A 721 21.41 4.14 -9.92
N GLY A 722 21.93 4.28 -8.69
CA GLY A 722 21.64 5.41 -7.79
C GLY A 722 20.21 5.44 -7.22
N THR A 723 19.48 4.31 -7.25
CA THR A 723 18.06 4.21 -6.89
C THR A 723 17.82 3.34 -5.65
N ALA A 724 16.58 3.29 -5.15
CA ALA A 724 16.20 2.46 -4.01
C ALA A 724 15.99 0.98 -4.43
N PRO A 725 16.37 -0.02 -3.61
CA PRO A 725 16.22 -1.44 -3.98
C PRO A 725 14.78 -1.83 -4.33
N TYR A 726 13.80 -1.36 -3.55
CA TYR A 726 12.37 -1.63 -3.79
C TYR A 726 11.81 -0.98 -5.06
N ALA A 727 12.46 0.06 -5.59
CA ALA A 727 12.03 0.74 -6.82
C ALA A 727 12.34 -0.08 -8.08
N LEU A 728 13.35 -0.97 -8.01
CA LEU A 728 13.65 -1.94 -9.07
C LEU A 728 12.69 -3.13 -9.04
N CYS A 729 12.56 -3.76 -7.86
CA CYS A 729 11.75 -4.96 -7.65
C CYS A 729 11.35 -5.04 -6.17
N GLY A 730 10.05 -5.24 -5.87
CA GLY A 730 9.55 -5.31 -4.50
C GLY A 730 9.92 -6.61 -3.78
N ASP A 731 9.90 -6.60 -2.44
CA ASP A 731 10.31 -7.75 -1.61
C ASP A 731 9.47 -9.01 -1.86
N GLN A 732 8.14 -8.86 -2.06
CA GLN A 732 7.25 -9.95 -2.43
C GLN A 732 7.54 -10.51 -3.84
N THR A 733 7.79 -9.63 -4.82
CA THR A 733 8.14 -10.03 -6.19
C THR A 733 9.46 -10.81 -6.20
N LEU A 734 10.45 -10.35 -5.42
CA LEU A 734 11.72 -11.04 -5.29
C LEU A 734 11.59 -12.40 -4.56
N LYS A 735 10.68 -12.51 -3.58
CA LYS A 735 10.34 -13.79 -2.94
C LYS A 735 9.67 -14.76 -3.92
N LYS A 736 8.75 -14.27 -4.76
CA LYS A 736 8.17 -15.05 -5.87
C LYS A 736 9.24 -15.48 -6.90
N ILE A 737 10.23 -14.63 -7.20
CA ILE A 737 11.37 -15.00 -8.06
C ILE A 737 12.21 -16.13 -7.43
N ALA A 738 12.48 -16.09 -6.12
CA ALA A 738 13.21 -17.15 -5.41
C ALA A 738 12.45 -18.50 -5.38
N LEU A 739 11.11 -18.46 -5.33
CA LEU A 739 10.24 -19.64 -5.42
C LEU A 739 10.17 -20.19 -6.86
N THR A 740 9.82 -19.36 -7.85
CA THR A 740 9.62 -19.79 -9.24
C THR A 740 10.92 -20.15 -9.96
N ARG A 741 12.07 -19.61 -9.52
CA ARG A 741 13.42 -19.79 -10.09
C ARG A 741 13.45 -19.69 -11.63
N PRO A 742 12.96 -18.58 -12.22
CA PRO A 742 12.68 -18.51 -13.65
C PRO A 742 13.94 -18.58 -14.53
N SER A 743 13.96 -19.56 -15.45
CA SER A 743 15.05 -19.75 -16.41
C SER A 743 14.94 -18.88 -17.67
N THR A 744 13.73 -18.35 -17.97
CA THR A 744 13.42 -17.55 -19.17
C THR A 744 12.79 -16.19 -18.83
N LYS A 745 12.90 -15.24 -19.77
CA LYS A 745 12.22 -13.94 -19.70
C LYS A 745 10.69 -14.07 -19.67
N ALA A 746 10.13 -15.05 -20.38
CA ALA A 746 8.70 -15.29 -20.42
C ALA A 746 8.16 -15.70 -19.05
N ARG A 747 8.86 -16.59 -18.34
CA ARG A 747 8.48 -17.03 -16.99
C ARG A 747 8.69 -15.93 -15.95
N LEU A 748 9.79 -15.17 -16.03
CA LEU A 748 10.01 -13.98 -15.21
C LEU A 748 8.89 -12.94 -15.40
N ALA A 749 8.38 -12.76 -16.63
CA ALA A 749 7.28 -11.86 -16.96
C ALA A 749 5.88 -12.33 -16.50
N ASN A 750 5.75 -13.54 -15.94
CA ASN A 750 4.52 -14.04 -15.33
C ASN A 750 4.45 -13.75 -13.82
N ILE A 751 5.53 -13.26 -13.20
CA ILE A 751 5.59 -13.02 -11.75
C ILE A 751 5.02 -11.63 -11.40
N ASP A 752 4.04 -11.56 -10.49
CA ASP A 752 3.43 -10.28 -10.10
C ASP A 752 4.46 -9.26 -9.55
N GLY A 753 4.35 -8.04 -10.05
CA GLY A 753 5.25 -6.91 -9.76
C GLY A 753 6.46 -6.83 -10.69
N VAL A 754 6.69 -7.84 -11.55
CA VAL A 754 7.66 -7.73 -12.65
C VAL A 754 7.05 -6.90 -13.77
N ASN A 755 7.55 -5.67 -13.96
CA ASN A 755 7.12 -4.76 -15.01
C ASN A 755 7.97 -4.88 -16.28
N GLN A 756 7.48 -4.34 -17.41
CA GLN A 756 8.15 -4.44 -18.70
C GLN A 756 9.52 -3.72 -18.75
N HIS A 757 9.70 -2.65 -17.97
CA HIS A 757 10.98 -1.93 -17.92
C HIS A 757 12.05 -2.77 -17.22
N LEU A 758 11.71 -3.38 -16.07
CA LEU A 758 12.56 -4.32 -15.35
C LEU A 758 13.03 -5.49 -16.25
N LEU A 759 12.10 -6.12 -16.97
CA LEU A 759 12.41 -7.19 -17.93
C LEU A 759 13.37 -6.76 -19.04
N THR A 760 13.13 -5.57 -19.62
CA THR A 760 13.88 -5.09 -20.79
C THR A 760 15.27 -4.60 -20.41
N LYS A 761 15.42 -3.97 -19.23
CA LYS A 761 16.68 -3.32 -18.81
C LYS A 761 17.57 -4.20 -17.93
N TYR A 762 16.98 -5.08 -17.12
CA TYR A 762 17.70 -5.87 -16.11
C TYR A 762 17.37 -7.37 -16.15
N GLY A 763 16.43 -7.82 -16.99
CA GLY A 763 15.91 -9.19 -16.99
C GLY A 763 16.98 -10.26 -17.24
N ASP A 764 17.89 -10.05 -18.20
CA ASP A 764 18.99 -10.99 -18.47
C ASP A 764 19.89 -11.20 -17.25
N ARG A 765 20.29 -10.09 -16.61
CA ARG A 765 21.13 -10.12 -15.40
C ARG A 765 20.41 -10.82 -14.25
N PHE A 766 19.13 -10.55 -14.02
CA PHE A 766 18.34 -11.24 -13.00
C PHE A 766 18.26 -12.75 -13.26
N ILE A 767 18.01 -13.18 -14.51
CA ILE A 767 17.96 -14.60 -14.87
C ILE A 767 19.33 -15.26 -14.69
N GLN A 768 20.42 -14.62 -15.12
CA GLN A 768 21.77 -15.14 -14.95
C GLN A 768 22.14 -15.29 -13.46
N SER A 769 21.80 -14.30 -12.62
CA SER A 769 21.94 -14.40 -11.17
C SER A 769 21.10 -15.55 -10.59
N VAL A 770 19.81 -15.67 -10.96
CA VAL A 770 18.95 -16.76 -10.49
C VAL A 770 19.52 -18.13 -10.88
N LYS A 771 20.02 -18.29 -12.12
CA LYS A 771 20.63 -19.55 -12.58
C LYS A 771 21.87 -19.91 -11.75
N SER A 772 22.86 -19.03 -11.72
CA SER A 772 24.12 -19.27 -10.99
C SER A 772 23.90 -19.47 -9.48
N LEU A 773 22.95 -18.76 -8.87
CA LEU A 773 22.62 -18.93 -7.45
C LEU A 773 21.85 -20.23 -7.17
N SER A 774 20.95 -20.64 -8.07
CA SER A 774 20.22 -21.91 -7.92
C SER A 774 21.15 -23.12 -8.11
N GLU A 775 22.03 -23.07 -9.11
CA GLU A 775 23.10 -24.07 -9.34
C GLU A 775 23.98 -24.24 -8.10
N ARG A 776 24.45 -23.13 -7.50
CA ARG A 776 25.25 -23.14 -6.26
C ARG A 776 24.54 -23.73 -5.04
N LEU A 777 23.21 -23.75 -5.05
CA LEU A 777 22.37 -24.25 -3.95
C LEU A 777 21.72 -25.61 -4.29
N ASN A 778 22.10 -26.24 -5.42
CA ASN A 778 21.51 -27.46 -5.96
C ASN A 778 19.97 -27.40 -6.12
N LEU A 779 19.44 -26.22 -6.43
CA LEU A 779 18.02 -26.00 -6.67
C LEU A 779 17.69 -26.13 -8.16
N SER A 780 16.66 -26.90 -8.50
CA SER A 780 16.16 -26.97 -9.88
C SER A 780 15.56 -25.64 -10.31
N LEU A 781 15.87 -25.22 -11.54
CA LEU A 781 15.21 -24.08 -12.18
C LEU A 781 13.75 -24.42 -12.48
N ASP A 782 12.95 -23.37 -12.74
CA ASP A 782 11.57 -23.51 -13.21
C ASP A 782 10.72 -24.42 -12.30
N GLY A 783 10.87 -24.26 -10.99
CA GLY A 783 10.09 -24.98 -9.99
C GLY A 783 8.58 -24.89 -10.26
N THR A 784 7.89 -26.01 -10.02
CA THR A 784 6.43 -26.05 -9.99
C THR A 784 5.95 -25.20 -8.82
N VAL A 785 5.35 -24.05 -9.13
CA VAL A 785 4.50 -23.40 -8.14
C VAL A 785 3.29 -24.31 -7.96
N GLU A 786 3.12 -24.91 -6.79
CA GLU A 786 1.81 -25.37 -6.35
C GLU A 786 0.93 -24.12 -6.17
N ILE A 787 0.43 -23.61 -7.29
CA ILE A 787 -0.68 -22.68 -7.30
C ILE A 787 -1.84 -23.52 -6.77
N GLN A 788 -2.27 -23.27 -5.53
CA GLN A 788 -3.54 -23.79 -5.04
C GLN A 788 -4.59 -23.47 -6.11
N PRO A 789 -5.15 -24.48 -6.81
CA PRO A 789 -6.04 -24.19 -7.90
C PRO A 789 -7.26 -23.48 -7.32
N THR A 790 -7.57 -22.30 -7.86
CA THR A 790 -8.92 -21.73 -7.73
C THR A 790 -9.89 -22.85 -8.07
N ILE A 791 -10.72 -23.24 -7.09
CA ILE A 791 -11.50 -24.48 -7.12
C ILE A 791 -12.41 -24.48 -8.34
N ALA A 792 -11.94 -25.11 -9.42
CA ALA A 792 -12.78 -25.54 -10.51
C ALA A 792 -13.72 -26.59 -9.92
N LYS A 793 -15.03 -26.31 -9.98
CA LYS A 793 -16.05 -27.14 -9.33
C LYS A 793 -15.93 -28.57 -9.84
N SER A 794 -15.61 -29.50 -8.93
CA SER A 794 -15.95 -30.90 -9.17
C SER A 794 -17.47 -30.98 -9.21
N THR A 795 -18.01 -31.18 -10.41
CA THR A 795 -19.40 -31.56 -10.65
C THR A 795 -19.42 -32.61 -11.72
N MET A 796 -20.24 -33.64 -11.48
CA MET A 796 -20.20 -34.93 -12.18
C MET A 796 -20.54 -34.80 -13.67
N HIS A 797 -20.10 -35.79 -14.47
CA HIS A 797 -20.32 -35.85 -15.91
C HIS A 797 -21.79 -35.58 -16.31
N ALA A 798 -22.00 -34.46 -17.00
CA ALA A 798 -23.16 -34.21 -17.84
C ALA A 798 -22.68 -33.45 -19.09
N VAL A 799 -22.88 -34.05 -20.27
CA VAL A 799 -22.53 -33.42 -21.55
C VAL A 799 -23.40 -32.16 -21.74
N PRO A 800 -22.82 -30.96 -21.88
CA PRO A 800 -23.60 -29.75 -22.10
C PRO A 800 -24.32 -29.78 -23.44
N LYS A 801 -25.55 -29.28 -23.50
CA LYS A 801 -26.19 -28.90 -24.77
C LYS A 801 -25.61 -27.56 -25.25
N PRO A 802 -25.52 -27.33 -26.57
CA PRO A 802 -24.92 -26.10 -27.11
C PRO A 802 -25.85 -24.90 -26.92
N ASP A 803 -25.47 -23.96 -26.04
CA ASP A 803 -26.24 -22.74 -25.71
C ASP A 803 -25.47 -21.44 -26.07
N ARG A 804 -24.41 -21.53 -26.87
CA ARG A 804 -23.64 -20.37 -27.37
C ARG A 804 -23.59 -20.34 -28.89
N LYS A 805 -23.93 -19.18 -29.46
CA LYS A 805 -23.93 -18.95 -30.91
C LYS A 805 -22.52 -18.60 -31.40
N ILE A 806 -21.85 -19.57 -32.03
CA ILE A 806 -20.65 -19.31 -32.82
C ILE A 806 -20.96 -18.41 -34.03
N THR A 807 -19.95 -17.70 -34.56
CA THR A 807 -20.15 -16.82 -35.72
C THR A 807 -20.52 -17.62 -36.98
N PRO A 808 -21.29 -17.05 -37.93
CA PRO A 808 -21.74 -17.78 -39.12
C PRO A 808 -20.61 -18.44 -39.90
N ALA A 809 -19.45 -17.78 -40.01
CA ALA A 809 -18.27 -18.34 -40.70
C ALA A 809 -17.64 -19.54 -39.96
N LYS A 810 -17.71 -19.59 -38.62
CA LYS A 810 -17.27 -20.75 -37.83
C LYS A 810 -18.26 -21.90 -37.97
N TYR A 811 -19.57 -21.60 -37.89
CA TYR A 811 -20.63 -22.59 -38.10
C TYR A 811 -20.56 -23.23 -39.48
N GLU A 812 -20.40 -22.42 -40.54
CA GLU A 812 -20.27 -22.89 -41.92
C GLU A 812 -19.02 -23.76 -42.11
N ALA A 813 -17.88 -23.35 -41.55
CA ALA A 813 -16.65 -24.15 -41.62
C ALA A 813 -16.75 -25.47 -40.84
N TRP A 814 -17.33 -25.46 -39.63
CA TRP A 814 -17.60 -26.66 -38.85
C TRP A 814 -18.57 -27.60 -39.60
N LYS A 815 -19.66 -27.06 -40.16
CA LYS A 815 -20.65 -27.84 -40.92
C LYS A 815 -20.01 -28.49 -42.14
N MET A 816 -19.29 -27.72 -42.96
CA MET A 816 -18.62 -28.23 -44.16
C MET A 816 -17.60 -29.32 -43.83
N TRP A 817 -16.95 -29.24 -42.67
CA TRP A 817 -15.98 -30.22 -42.24
C TRP A 817 -16.61 -31.46 -41.64
N HIS A 818 -17.57 -31.29 -40.71
CA HIS A 818 -18.17 -32.37 -39.92
C HIS A 818 -19.37 -33.04 -40.61
N GLU A 819 -20.32 -32.27 -41.14
CA GLU A 819 -21.51 -32.81 -41.82
C GLU A 819 -21.24 -33.13 -43.29
N ASP A 820 -20.60 -32.21 -44.04
CA ASP A 820 -20.37 -32.38 -45.49
C ASP A 820 -19.08 -33.18 -45.82
N GLY A 821 -18.28 -33.54 -44.80
CA GLY A 821 -17.08 -34.39 -44.96
C GLY A 821 -15.93 -33.77 -45.76
N LEU A 822 -15.88 -32.44 -45.90
CA LEU A 822 -14.85 -31.76 -46.70
C LEU A 822 -13.55 -31.57 -45.90
N SER A 823 -12.41 -31.72 -46.57
CA SER A 823 -11.09 -31.46 -46.00
C SER A 823 -10.80 -29.96 -45.88
N PHE A 824 -9.90 -29.56 -44.97
CA PHE A 824 -9.52 -28.16 -44.78
C PHE A 824 -9.16 -27.43 -46.09
N GLN A 825 -8.44 -28.08 -47.01
CA GLN A 825 -8.07 -27.51 -48.31
C GLN A 825 -9.27 -27.15 -49.19
N LYS A 826 -10.35 -27.95 -49.16
CA LYS A 826 -11.58 -27.65 -49.91
C LYS A 826 -12.37 -26.54 -49.24
N ILE A 827 -12.42 -26.50 -47.90
CA ILE A 827 -13.11 -25.48 -47.11
C ILE A 827 -12.37 -24.13 -47.14
N ALA A 828 -11.05 -24.15 -47.33
CA ALA A 828 -10.23 -22.98 -47.58
C ALA A 828 -10.59 -22.28 -48.91
N ASN A 829 -10.94 -23.06 -49.93
CA ASN A 829 -11.10 -22.64 -51.32
C ASN A 829 -12.54 -22.78 -51.88
N VAL A 830 -13.56 -22.71 -51.02
CA VAL A 830 -14.97 -22.87 -51.45
C VAL A 830 -15.36 -21.76 -52.45
N PRO A 831 -15.94 -22.09 -53.62
CA PRO A 831 -16.28 -21.11 -54.67
C PRO A 831 -17.26 -20.01 -54.26
N SER A 832 -18.02 -20.19 -53.18
CA SER A 832 -18.96 -19.19 -52.63
C SER A 832 -18.29 -18.07 -51.83
N ARG A 833 -17.00 -18.20 -51.47
CA ARG A 833 -16.30 -17.22 -50.65
C ARG A 833 -15.53 -16.21 -51.53
N PRO A 834 -15.62 -14.89 -51.26
CA PRO A 834 -14.97 -13.86 -52.10
C PRO A 834 -13.43 -13.87 -52.09
N ALA A 835 -12.80 -14.58 -51.14
CA ALA A 835 -11.36 -14.84 -51.12
C ALA A 835 -11.07 -16.17 -50.39
N PRO A 836 -10.05 -16.95 -50.84
CA PRO A 836 -9.62 -18.14 -50.13
C PRO A 836 -8.97 -17.78 -48.78
N ILE A 837 -9.11 -18.67 -47.79
CA ILE A 837 -8.48 -18.53 -46.47
C ILE A 837 -7.41 -19.61 -46.27
N LYS A 838 -6.49 -19.42 -45.32
CA LYS A 838 -5.49 -20.45 -45.00
C LYS A 838 -6.14 -21.66 -44.32
N GLU A 839 -5.64 -22.86 -44.60
CA GLU A 839 -6.12 -24.12 -44.00
C GLU A 839 -6.05 -24.07 -42.46
N GLY A 840 -4.99 -23.50 -41.89
CA GLY A 840 -4.89 -23.27 -40.43
C GLY A 840 -5.96 -22.33 -39.84
N THR A 841 -6.60 -21.48 -40.66
CA THR A 841 -7.78 -20.69 -40.25
C THR A 841 -9.03 -21.57 -40.18
N VAL A 842 -9.18 -22.53 -41.11
CA VAL A 842 -10.26 -23.52 -41.08
C VAL A 842 -10.13 -24.41 -39.85
N ALA A 843 -8.95 -24.98 -39.61
CA ALA A 843 -8.66 -25.76 -38.41
C ALA A 843 -8.99 -24.97 -37.13
N GLY A 844 -8.58 -23.69 -37.08
CA GLY A 844 -8.94 -22.79 -35.98
C GLY A 844 -10.44 -22.59 -35.78
N TYR A 845 -11.25 -22.55 -36.86
CA TYR A 845 -12.71 -22.44 -36.74
C TYR A 845 -13.37 -23.74 -36.26
N VAL A 846 -12.84 -24.91 -36.64
CA VAL A 846 -13.33 -26.22 -36.16
C VAL A 846 -13.00 -26.42 -34.68
N ILE A 847 -11.77 -26.08 -34.25
CA ILE A 847 -11.37 -26.11 -32.82
C ILE A 847 -12.21 -25.13 -31.98
N ASP A 848 -12.39 -23.90 -32.47
CA ASP A 848 -13.21 -22.91 -31.78
C ASP A 848 -14.70 -23.34 -31.69
N ALA A 849 -15.21 -24.17 -32.62
CA ALA A 849 -16.56 -24.75 -32.53
C ALA A 849 -16.64 -25.89 -31.50
N ALA A 850 -15.62 -26.73 -31.42
CA ALA A 850 -15.54 -27.80 -30.42
C ALA A 850 -15.54 -27.28 -28.97
N LEU A 851 -14.80 -26.19 -28.72
CA LEU A 851 -14.78 -25.50 -27.43
C LEU A 851 -16.14 -24.89 -27.02
N GLU A 852 -17.01 -24.59 -27.99
CA GLU A 852 -18.36 -24.07 -27.77
C GLU A 852 -19.43 -25.20 -27.75
N GLY A 853 -19.00 -26.47 -27.66
CA GLY A 853 -19.86 -27.63 -27.44
C GLY A 853 -20.39 -28.32 -28.70
N TYR A 854 -19.85 -28.01 -29.88
CA TYR A 854 -20.20 -28.71 -31.12
C TYR A 854 -19.42 -30.03 -31.25
N GLN A 855 -20.08 -31.10 -31.67
CA GLN A 855 -19.42 -32.40 -31.87
C GLN A 855 -18.40 -32.34 -33.01
N ILE A 856 -17.23 -32.93 -32.82
CA ILE A 856 -16.21 -33.11 -33.85
C ILE A 856 -15.54 -34.48 -33.71
N ASP A 857 -15.01 -34.99 -34.83
CA ASP A 857 -14.18 -36.19 -34.85
C ASP A 857 -12.72 -35.81 -34.58
N TRP A 858 -12.27 -35.97 -33.33
CA TRP A 858 -10.92 -35.59 -32.96
C TRP A 858 -9.83 -36.42 -33.65
N ALA A 859 -10.09 -37.69 -33.99
CA ALA A 859 -9.10 -38.52 -34.69
C ALA A 859 -8.86 -37.96 -36.10
N ARG A 860 -9.94 -37.67 -36.84
CA ARG A 860 -9.86 -37.01 -38.16
C ARG A 860 -9.25 -35.60 -38.07
N LEU A 861 -9.55 -34.84 -37.02
CA LEU A 861 -8.96 -33.50 -36.82
C LEU A 861 -7.44 -33.59 -36.68
N LEU A 862 -6.94 -34.51 -35.85
CA LEU A 862 -5.51 -34.69 -35.62
C LEU A 862 -4.78 -35.21 -36.86
N GLU A 863 -5.43 -36.08 -37.63
CA GLU A 863 -4.91 -36.58 -38.92
C GLU A 863 -4.83 -35.47 -39.98
N GLU A 864 -5.90 -34.71 -40.23
CA GLU A 864 -5.88 -33.58 -41.18
C GLU A 864 -4.93 -32.44 -40.73
N MET A 865 -4.59 -32.35 -39.43
CA MET A 865 -3.62 -31.39 -38.90
C MET A 865 -2.18 -31.94 -38.83
N GLY A 866 -1.95 -33.24 -39.03
CA GLY A 866 -0.65 -33.87 -38.85
C GLY A 866 -0.10 -33.81 -37.42
N LEU A 867 -0.97 -33.80 -36.41
CA LEU A 867 -0.60 -33.64 -35.00
C LEU A 867 -0.27 -35.00 -34.35
N THR A 868 1.03 -35.28 -34.21
CA THR A 868 1.55 -36.53 -33.62
C THR A 868 1.74 -36.43 -32.10
N CYS A 869 1.88 -37.58 -31.42
CA CYS A 869 2.22 -37.63 -29.98
C CYS A 869 3.52 -36.86 -29.66
N GLU A 870 4.53 -36.93 -30.52
CA GLU A 870 5.79 -36.20 -30.38
C GLU A 870 5.58 -34.68 -30.42
N ILE A 871 4.77 -34.19 -31.37
CA ILE A 871 4.39 -32.77 -31.46
C ILE A 871 3.61 -32.34 -30.21
N SER A 872 2.71 -33.19 -29.69
CA SER A 872 1.98 -32.92 -28.46
C SER A 872 2.92 -32.86 -27.24
N GLY A 873 3.87 -33.78 -27.12
CA GLY A 873 4.89 -33.78 -26.06
C GLY A 873 5.80 -32.56 -26.10
N HIS A 874 6.21 -32.11 -27.29
CA HIS A 874 6.91 -30.83 -27.46
C HIS A 874 6.07 -29.64 -26.99
N ILE A 875 4.78 -29.58 -27.37
CA ILE A 875 3.85 -28.52 -26.95
C ILE A 875 3.66 -28.51 -25.43
N GLN A 876 3.46 -29.68 -24.80
CA GLN A 876 3.37 -29.79 -23.34
C GLN A 876 4.66 -29.32 -22.64
N THR A 877 5.82 -29.71 -23.16
CA THR A 877 7.13 -29.28 -22.64
C THR A 877 7.31 -27.76 -22.75
N ALA A 878 6.91 -27.15 -23.88
CA ALA A 878 6.94 -25.70 -24.06
C ALA A 878 5.96 -24.97 -23.12
N ILE A 879 4.74 -25.51 -22.91
CA ILE A 879 3.77 -24.98 -21.93
C ILE A 879 4.37 -25.01 -20.51
N LEU A 880 5.03 -26.10 -20.12
CA LEU A 880 5.68 -26.24 -18.80
C LEU A 880 6.86 -25.27 -18.62
N LYS A 881 7.67 -25.02 -19.66
CA LYS A 881 8.75 -24.01 -19.66
C LYS A 881 8.19 -22.59 -19.51
N VAL A 882 7.19 -22.23 -20.33
CA VAL A 882 6.55 -20.90 -20.33
C VAL A 882 5.76 -20.65 -19.04
N GLY A 883 5.18 -21.69 -18.43
CA GLY A 883 4.41 -21.60 -17.19
C GLY A 883 3.06 -20.88 -17.35
N SER A 884 2.47 -20.89 -18.54
CA SER A 884 1.15 -20.31 -18.83
C SER A 884 0.56 -20.94 -20.09
N LYS A 885 -0.71 -21.40 -20.01
CA LYS A 885 -1.44 -22.02 -21.13
C LYS A 885 -1.98 -20.98 -22.13
N ASP A 886 -2.34 -19.79 -21.65
CA ASP A 886 -3.05 -18.76 -22.43
C ASP A 886 -2.15 -18.00 -23.42
N LYS A 887 -0.82 -18.16 -23.29
CA LYS A 887 0.20 -17.38 -24.01
C LYS A 887 0.71 -18.11 -25.25
N LEU A 888 -0.17 -18.26 -26.25
CA LEU A 888 0.13 -18.92 -27.53
C LEU A 888 1.45 -18.49 -28.19
N LYS A 889 1.78 -17.19 -28.19
CA LYS A 889 3.02 -16.70 -28.83
C LYS A 889 4.29 -17.17 -28.07
N PRO A 890 4.47 -16.89 -26.77
CA PRO A 890 5.57 -17.46 -26.00
C PRO A 890 5.70 -18.99 -26.07
N ILE A 891 4.57 -19.72 -26.15
CA ILE A 891 4.61 -21.18 -26.38
C ILE A 891 5.19 -21.48 -27.77
N LYS A 892 4.76 -20.77 -28.82
CA LYS A 892 5.31 -20.93 -30.18
C LYS A 892 6.78 -20.51 -30.29
N ASP A 893 7.21 -19.47 -29.57
CA ASP A 893 8.60 -18.99 -29.59
C ASP A 893 9.58 -20.04 -28.98
N GLU A 894 9.09 -21.01 -28.19
CA GLU A 894 9.85 -22.14 -27.63
C GLU A 894 9.73 -23.45 -28.46
N LEU A 895 9.01 -23.42 -29.60
CA LEU A 895 8.72 -24.61 -30.42
C LEU A 895 9.33 -24.51 -31.83
N PRO A 896 9.80 -25.64 -32.42
CA PRO A 896 10.27 -25.72 -33.80
C PRO A 896 9.32 -25.07 -34.83
N GLU A 897 9.84 -24.54 -35.94
CA GLU A 897 9.06 -23.76 -36.91
C GLU A 897 7.84 -24.52 -37.45
N GLU A 898 7.97 -25.83 -37.61
CA GLU A 898 6.98 -26.79 -38.12
C GLU A 898 5.71 -26.86 -37.26
N ILE A 899 5.80 -26.58 -35.95
CA ILE A 899 4.65 -26.68 -35.04
C ILE A 899 3.79 -25.42 -35.13
N THR A 900 2.65 -25.49 -35.82
CA THR A 900 1.81 -24.30 -36.07
C THR A 900 1.03 -23.85 -34.83
N TYR A 901 0.56 -22.59 -34.84
CA TYR A 901 -0.39 -22.08 -33.85
C TYR A 901 -1.68 -22.91 -33.75
N ALA A 902 -2.08 -23.60 -34.83
CA ALA A 902 -3.23 -24.50 -34.81
C ALA A 902 -2.94 -25.73 -33.95
N HIS A 903 -1.73 -26.31 -34.02
CA HIS A 903 -1.36 -27.49 -33.21
C HIS A 903 -1.39 -27.14 -31.71
N ILE A 904 -0.89 -25.95 -31.34
CA ILE A 904 -0.92 -25.46 -29.95
C ILE A 904 -2.38 -25.30 -29.48
N LYS A 905 -3.23 -24.68 -30.30
CA LYS A 905 -4.67 -24.54 -30.02
C LYS A 905 -5.38 -25.89 -29.85
N ALA A 906 -5.11 -26.86 -30.72
CA ALA A 906 -5.71 -28.19 -30.64
C ALA A 906 -5.32 -28.92 -29.35
N CYS A 907 -4.02 -28.92 -28.99
CA CYS A 907 -3.56 -29.52 -27.74
C CYS A 907 -4.18 -28.86 -26.49
N LEU A 908 -4.32 -27.53 -26.49
CA LEU A 908 -4.99 -26.82 -25.39
C LEU A 908 -6.48 -27.16 -25.32
N ALA A 909 -7.18 -27.17 -26.46
CA ALA A 909 -8.61 -27.50 -26.50
C ALA A 909 -8.91 -28.93 -26.05
N MET A 910 -8.05 -29.90 -26.40
CA MET A 910 -8.16 -31.28 -25.89
C MET A 910 -7.97 -31.35 -24.37
N GLN A 911 -6.98 -30.61 -23.81
CA GLN A 911 -6.77 -30.54 -22.36
C GLN A 911 -7.96 -29.89 -21.63
N ASP A 912 -8.53 -28.82 -22.18
CA ASP A 912 -9.67 -28.11 -21.59
C ASP A 912 -10.96 -28.96 -21.62
N LEU A 913 -11.05 -29.90 -22.56
CA LEU A 913 -12.12 -30.90 -22.65
C LEU A 913 -11.80 -32.23 -21.92
N GLY A 914 -10.65 -32.32 -21.24
CA GLY A 914 -10.26 -33.48 -20.44
C GLY A 914 -9.85 -34.72 -21.25
N MET A 915 -9.45 -34.56 -22.51
CA MET A 915 -9.04 -35.64 -23.40
C MET A 915 -7.50 -35.77 -23.44
N SER A 916 -6.96 -36.99 -23.31
CA SER A 916 -5.53 -37.20 -23.56
C SER A 916 -5.25 -37.38 -25.07
N PRO A 917 -4.08 -36.96 -25.60
CA PRO A 917 -3.69 -37.26 -26.98
C PRO A 917 -3.55 -38.76 -27.26
N GLU A 918 -3.16 -39.53 -26.23
CA GLU A 918 -2.91 -40.97 -26.30
C GLU A 918 -4.19 -41.82 -26.48
N GLU A 919 -5.34 -41.33 -26.03
CA GLU A 919 -6.65 -42.00 -26.21
C GLU A 919 -7.27 -41.79 -27.60
N VAL A 920 -6.77 -40.80 -28.36
CA VAL A 920 -7.45 -40.28 -29.56
C VAL A 920 -6.64 -40.52 -30.84
N ILE A 921 -5.31 -40.51 -30.76
CA ILE A 921 -4.44 -40.78 -31.90
C ILE A 921 -4.44 -42.29 -32.20
N PRO A 922 -4.83 -42.73 -33.41
CA PRO A 922 -4.86 -44.16 -33.73
C PRO A 922 -3.48 -44.82 -33.58
N PRO A 923 -3.41 -46.09 -33.13
CA PRO A 923 -2.16 -46.84 -33.01
C PRO A 923 -1.65 -47.29 -34.40
N GLY A 924 -1.27 -46.31 -35.23
CA GLY A 924 -1.00 -46.46 -36.66
C GLY A 924 0.39 -46.02 -37.12
N HIS A 925 1.25 -45.51 -36.23
CA HIS A 925 2.68 -45.24 -36.50
C HIS A 925 3.53 -45.32 -35.22
N LEU A 926 3.56 -46.49 -34.60
CA LEU A 926 4.40 -46.77 -33.43
C LEU A 926 5.75 -47.36 -33.85
N SER A 927 6.75 -46.50 -34.09
CA SER A 927 8.12 -46.95 -34.36
C SER A 927 9.24 -46.05 -33.81
N SER A 928 9.07 -45.41 -32.63
CA SER A 928 10.20 -44.95 -31.77
C SER A 928 9.80 -44.29 -30.43
N CYS A 929 8.83 -44.82 -29.68
CA CYS A 929 8.53 -44.33 -28.31
C CYS A 929 8.26 -45.47 -27.31
N ARG A 930 9.31 -46.21 -26.96
CA ARG A 930 9.45 -46.87 -25.65
C ARG A 930 10.90 -46.76 -25.19
N SER A 931 11.11 -45.94 -24.17
CA SER A 931 12.22 -46.08 -23.24
C SER A 931 11.57 -46.26 -21.86
N ASP A 932 11.56 -47.49 -21.38
CA ASP A 932 11.10 -47.79 -20.03
C ASP A 932 12.01 -47.09 -19.01
N GLU A 933 11.42 -46.37 -18.05
CA GLU A 933 11.90 -46.35 -16.66
C GLU A 933 10.90 -45.61 -15.75
N THR A 934 10.85 -46.02 -14.46
CA THR A 934 10.11 -45.40 -13.34
C THR A 934 8.59 -45.61 -13.19
N SER A 935 8.11 -46.86 -13.20
CA SER A 935 6.95 -47.22 -12.35
C SER A 935 6.94 -48.69 -11.91
N ASP A 936 7.77 -49.06 -10.94
CA ASP A 936 7.36 -49.91 -9.81
C ASP A 936 8.50 -50.12 -8.78
N LEU A 937 8.09 -50.54 -7.58
CA LEU A 937 8.89 -50.92 -6.38
C LEU A 937 9.02 -49.89 -5.24
N LEU A 938 7.86 -49.43 -4.76
CA LEU A 938 7.65 -49.21 -3.33
C LEU A 938 6.56 -50.16 -2.80
N GLN A 939 6.95 -51.34 -2.28
CA GLN A 939 6.68 -51.73 -0.88
C GLN A 939 7.12 -53.17 -0.53
N LYS A 940 7.95 -53.24 0.52
CA LYS A 940 7.95 -54.23 1.63
C LYS A 940 7.85 -55.74 1.32
N SER A 941 8.93 -56.45 1.64
CA SER A 941 8.87 -57.55 2.62
C SER A 941 10.17 -57.61 3.45
N SER A 942 10.22 -58.42 4.51
CA SER A 942 11.06 -58.18 5.69
C SER A 942 11.85 -59.39 6.19
N HIS A 943 13.09 -59.15 6.64
CA HIS A 943 13.93 -60.02 7.49
C HIS A 943 14.42 -61.37 6.85
N PRO A 944 15.34 -62.11 7.50
CA PRO A 944 16.77 -61.78 7.62
C PRO A 944 17.70 -62.98 7.30
N CYS A 945 19.04 -62.83 7.36
CA CYS A 945 20.01 -63.75 8.00
C CYS A 945 21.48 -63.56 7.55
N HIS A 946 22.39 -64.01 8.42
CA HIS A 946 23.86 -64.04 8.26
C HIS A 946 24.34 -65.04 7.17
N VAL A 947 25.56 -64.85 6.64
CA VAL A 947 26.80 -65.62 6.98
C VAL A 947 27.99 -65.17 6.11
N GLU A 948 29.20 -65.20 6.72
CA GLU A 948 30.61 -65.20 6.22
C GLU A 948 30.84 -65.30 4.69
N GLY A 949 31.73 -64.55 4.02
CA GLY A 949 33.21 -64.44 4.17
C GLY A 949 33.91 -65.14 2.96
N PRO A 950 35.26 -65.13 2.79
CA PRO A 950 36.25 -64.04 2.80
C PRO A 950 37.16 -64.00 1.52
N CYS A 951 38.00 -62.95 1.35
CA CYS A 951 39.29 -62.88 0.59
C CYS A 951 39.36 -63.37 -0.90
N GLU A 952 40.37 -63.10 -1.76
CA GLU A 952 41.78 -62.68 -1.58
C GLU A 952 42.41 -62.17 -2.92
N SER A 953 43.37 -61.22 -2.87
CA SER A 953 44.52 -61.06 -3.82
C SER A 953 44.24 -60.69 -5.33
N GLU A 954 45.13 -60.15 -6.18
CA GLU A 954 46.59 -59.84 -6.20
C GLU A 954 46.91 -58.46 -6.90
N ARG A 955 48.17 -57.99 -6.83
CA ARG A 955 48.80 -56.93 -7.67
C ARG A 955 49.98 -57.53 -8.45
N PRO A 956 50.50 -56.91 -9.55
CA PRO A 956 51.71 -56.05 -9.40
C PRO A 956 51.84 -54.87 -10.42
N VAL A 957 52.22 -53.64 -10.02
CA VAL A 957 53.58 -52.99 -9.97
C VAL A 957 53.95 -52.10 -11.18
N GLY A 958 54.42 -50.87 -10.89
CA GLY A 958 55.10 -49.94 -11.82
C GLY A 958 55.53 -48.62 -11.13
N ASN A 959 56.83 -48.42 -10.89
CA ASN A 959 57.44 -47.31 -10.12
C ASN A 959 57.49 -45.96 -10.89
N PHE A 960 57.60 -44.76 -10.29
CA PHE A 960 58.79 -44.25 -9.56
C PHE A 960 58.54 -43.09 -8.54
N ALA A 961 59.54 -42.93 -7.64
CA ALA A 961 59.69 -42.08 -6.44
C ALA A 961 59.52 -40.54 -6.58
N GLY A 962 59.41 -39.73 -5.50
CA GLY A 962 59.28 -40.04 -4.06
C GLY A 962 59.56 -38.88 -3.07
N HIS A 963 59.37 -39.14 -1.76
CA HIS A 963 59.68 -38.34 -0.53
C HIS A 963 58.95 -36.97 -0.35
N ASN A 964 58.06 -36.73 0.63
CA ASN A 964 58.03 -36.84 2.12
C ASN A 964 58.54 -35.60 2.91
N PHE A 965 57.60 -34.77 3.43
CA PHE A 965 57.36 -34.32 4.84
C PHE A 965 58.53 -33.99 5.83
N PRO A 966 58.29 -33.39 7.04
CA PRO A 966 57.22 -32.49 7.57
C PRO A 966 57.80 -31.29 8.43
N GLY A 967 56.98 -30.58 9.24
CA GLY A 967 57.43 -30.22 10.62
C GLY A 967 57.34 -28.77 11.16
N ASN A 968 56.17 -28.41 11.69
CA ASN A 968 55.86 -27.76 13.00
C ASN A 968 56.95 -27.09 13.90
N CYS A 969 56.63 -25.93 14.56
CA CYS A 969 56.67 -25.68 16.04
C CYS A 969 56.80 -24.18 16.49
N ASN A 970 55.95 -23.78 17.47
CA ASN A 970 56.11 -22.86 18.66
C ASN A 970 57.10 -21.65 18.65
N GLY A 971 56.86 -20.49 19.31
CA GLY A 971 55.75 -19.99 20.15
C GLY A 971 56.17 -18.79 21.05
N ALA A 972 55.19 -18.15 21.72
CA ALA A 972 55.27 -17.22 22.88
C ALA A 972 55.72 -15.72 22.76
N ASP A 973 54.88 -14.86 23.35
CA ASP A 973 55.08 -13.61 24.12
C ASP A 973 55.93 -12.43 23.61
N SER A 974 55.27 -11.31 23.27
CA SER A 974 55.06 -10.16 24.19
C SER A 974 54.49 -8.91 23.50
N ALA A 975 53.63 -8.17 24.21
CA ALA A 975 53.17 -6.81 23.87
C ALA A 975 54.01 -5.78 24.68
N PRO A 976 53.90 -4.43 24.51
CA PRO A 976 52.81 -3.69 23.84
C PRO A 976 53.21 -2.35 23.12
N LEU A 977 52.17 -1.59 22.71
CA LEU A 977 52.10 -0.12 22.51
C LEU A 977 52.60 0.56 21.19
N VAL A 978 51.60 1.11 20.46
CA VAL A 978 51.48 2.47 19.85
C VAL A 978 52.57 3.00 18.88
N TYR A 979 52.23 3.16 17.59
CA TYR A 979 51.84 4.44 16.96
C TYR A 979 51.40 4.25 15.48
N ASP A 980 50.82 5.31 14.90
CA ASP A 980 50.35 5.45 13.51
C ASP A 980 51.25 4.81 12.43
N ASN A 981 50.62 4.30 11.36
CA ASN A 981 50.98 4.82 10.04
C ASN A 981 49.93 4.62 8.94
N ASP A 982 49.97 5.55 7.99
CA ASP A 982 49.25 5.57 6.72
C ASP A 982 49.77 4.52 5.71
N LEU A 983 49.02 4.39 4.60
CA LEU A 983 49.45 3.88 3.29
C LEU A 983 49.75 2.36 3.11
N LEU A 984 48.77 1.68 2.52
CA LEU A 984 48.91 0.79 1.34
C LEU A 984 47.54 0.84 0.60
N SER A 985 47.40 0.79 -0.73
CA SER A 985 48.33 0.33 -1.78
C SER A 985 48.01 0.95 -3.15
N LEU A 986 49.05 1.27 -3.93
CA LEU A 986 48.97 1.33 -5.40
C LEU A 986 50.11 0.50 -6.01
N SER A 987 49.77 -0.38 -6.95
CA SER A 987 50.70 -1.31 -7.59
C SER A 987 51.42 -0.68 -8.79
N LYS A 988 52.75 -0.54 -8.66
CA LYS A 988 53.74 -0.51 -9.75
C LYS A 988 53.59 -1.76 -10.65
N ARG A 989 53.95 -1.83 -11.94
CA ARG A 989 54.98 -1.17 -12.79
C ARG A 989 54.51 -1.29 -14.27
N GLN A 990 54.92 -0.43 -15.20
CA GLN A 990 56.24 -0.50 -15.87
C GLN A 990 56.73 0.88 -16.38
N LYS A 991 58.05 0.99 -16.58
CA LYS A 991 58.76 2.22 -17.00
C LYS A 991 58.85 2.34 -18.53
N VAL A 992 58.88 3.57 -19.02
CA VAL A 992 59.71 3.98 -20.17
C VAL A 992 60.71 5.04 -19.67
N ASN A 993 61.86 5.18 -20.36
CA ASN A 993 63.02 5.93 -19.88
C ASN A 993 62.94 7.45 -20.13
N ALA A 994 63.77 8.20 -19.39
CA ALA A 994 63.83 9.65 -19.41
C ALA A 994 64.53 10.24 -20.65
N ALA A 995 64.14 11.47 -20.98
CA ALA A 995 64.93 12.49 -21.65
C ALA A 995 64.82 13.79 -20.80
N GLU A 996 65.75 14.72 -20.99
CA GLU A 996 65.98 15.85 -20.07
C GLU A 996 65.22 17.15 -20.44
N GLU A 997 65.23 18.09 -19.49
CA GLU A 997 65.07 19.57 -19.61
C GLU A 997 63.73 20.29 -19.29
N ASP A 998 63.93 21.57 -18.95
CA ASP A 998 63.04 22.70 -18.58
C ASP A 998 62.43 22.79 -17.14
N PRO A 999 62.99 23.65 -16.24
CA PRO A 999 62.45 23.95 -14.91
C PRO A 999 61.10 24.72 -14.87
N LEU A 1000 60.55 25.14 -16.02
CA LEU A 1000 59.27 25.87 -16.10
C LEU A 1000 58.11 25.04 -16.67
N ALA A 1001 58.34 23.78 -17.01
CA ALA A 1001 57.35 22.85 -17.54
C ALA A 1001 56.34 22.40 -16.46
N VAL A 1002 55.12 22.93 -16.48
CA VAL A 1002 54.02 22.40 -15.65
C VAL A 1002 53.51 21.10 -16.26
N GLY A 1003 53.78 19.97 -15.61
CA GLY A 1003 53.25 18.66 -16.00
C GLY A 1003 51.73 18.57 -15.76
N ALA A 1004 50.99 18.05 -16.73
CA ALA A 1004 49.57 17.76 -16.59
C ALA A 1004 49.39 16.50 -15.73
N THR A 1005 48.79 16.68 -14.55
CA THR A 1005 48.17 15.63 -13.77
C THR A 1005 46.68 15.91 -13.65
N GLU A 1006 45.89 14.90 -13.32
CA GLU A 1006 44.46 15.03 -13.06
C GLU A 1006 44.16 16.17 -12.08
N SER A 1007 44.90 16.23 -10.96
CA SER A 1007 44.72 17.22 -9.90
C SER A 1007 45.17 18.62 -10.32
N SER A 1008 46.23 18.74 -11.14
CA SER A 1008 46.66 20.05 -11.67
C SER A 1008 45.67 20.59 -12.72
N LEU A 1009 45.14 19.72 -13.59
CA LEU A 1009 44.10 20.06 -14.56
C LEU A 1009 42.83 20.58 -13.87
N LEU A 1010 42.29 19.83 -12.92
CA LEU A 1010 41.10 20.24 -12.16
C LEU A 1010 41.32 21.55 -11.40
N ASN A 1011 42.46 21.70 -10.72
CA ASN A 1011 42.78 22.93 -9.99
C ASN A 1011 43.00 24.13 -10.92
N TRP A 1012 43.53 23.92 -12.13
CA TRP A 1012 43.71 25.01 -13.09
C TRP A 1012 42.39 25.43 -13.73
N ILE A 1013 41.56 24.48 -14.20
CA ILE A 1013 40.23 24.75 -14.76
C ILE A 1013 39.36 25.49 -13.73
N LYS A 1014 39.42 25.09 -12.46
CA LYS A 1014 38.70 25.73 -11.35
C LYS A 1014 39.09 27.20 -11.10
N ASN A 1015 40.34 27.57 -11.39
CA ASN A 1015 40.88 28.91 -11.12
C ASN A 1015 41.13 29.71 -12.41
N TYR A 1016 40.54 29.31 -13.53
CA TYR A 1016 40.73 29.96 -14.83
C TYR A 1016 39.92 31.26 -14.94
N ASP A 1017 40.47 32.35 -14.40
CA ASP A 1017 39.82 33.67 -14.41
C ASP A 1017 40.20 34.48 -15.66
N GLN A 1018 39.53 34.19 -16.78
CA GLN A 1018 39.36 35.15 -17.87
C GLN A 1018 37.90 35.59 -17.91
N GLY A 1019 37.59 36.63 -17.13
CA GLY A 1019 36.24 37.14 -16.94
C GLY A 1019 35.44 37.27 -18.24
N VAL A 1020 34.34 36.51 -18.30
CA VAL A 1020 33.13 36.57 -19.16
C VAL A 1020 32.55 35.15 -19.43
N SER A 1021 33.28 34.06 -19.18
CA SER A 1021 32.68 32.70 -19.11
C SER A 1021 33.52 31.68 -18.33
N ASP A 1022 32.86 30.82 -17.54
CA ASP A 1022 33.45 29.68 -16.80
C ASP A 1022 33.93 28.51 -17.71
N LEU A 1023 34.32 28.80 -18.95
CA LEU A 1023 34.62 27.83 -20.01
C LEU A 1023 36.06 27.99 -20.48
N VAL A 1024 36.86 26.93 -20.29
CA VAL A 1024 38.29 26.91 -20.59
C VAL A 1024 38.53 26.23 -21.94
N SER A 1025 39.25 26.87 -22.86
CA SER A 1025 39.51 26.27 -24.18
C SER A 1025 40.62 25.21 -24.14
N LEU A 1026 40.53 24.20 -25.01
CA LEU A 1026 41.61 23.22 -25.18
C LEU A 1026 42.97 23.89 -25.47
N SER A 1027 42.97 24.95 -26.28
CA SER A 1027 44.17 25.73 -26.60
C SER A 1027 44.80 26.41 -25.37
N ASP A 1028 43.99 26.87 -24.42
CA ASP A 1028 44.51 27.49 -23.19
C ASP A 1028 45.07 26.43 -22.24
N ILE A 1029 44.42 25.25 -22.14
CA ILE A 1029 44.89 24.10 -21.37
C ILE A 1029 46.25 23.63 -21.90
N LEU A 1030 46.36 23.37 -23.21
CA LEU A 1030 47.61 22.92 -23.84
C LEU A 1030 48.73 23.97 -23.74
N LYS A 1031 48.38 25.26 -23.77
CA LYS A 1031 49.34 26.36 -23.56
C LYS A 1031 49.83 26.45 -22.12
N HIS A 1032 48.99 26.10 -21.13
CA HIS A 1032 49.42 26.07 -19.73
C HIS A 1032 50.27 24.84 -19.40
N PHE A 1033 49.86 23.66 -19.89
CA PHE A 1033 50.56 22.39 -19.71
C PHE A 1033 51.50 22.04 -20.88
N TYR A 1034 52.17 23.04 -21.45
CA TYR A 1034 53.06 22.90 -22.62
C TYR A 1034 54.25 21.94 -22.40
N GLY A 1035 54.55 21.60 -21.15
CA GLY A 1035 55.53 20.59 -20.75
C GLY A 1035 55.02 19.14 -20.80
N SER A 1036 53.79 18.91 -21.27
CA SER A 1036 53.18 17.59 -21.43
C SER A 1036 52.80 17.34 -22.89
N ALA A 1037 52.91 16.10 -23.35
CA ALA A 1037 52.45 15.73 -24.68
C ALA A 1037 50.93 15.98 -24.80
N GLU A 1038 50.50 16.61 -25.90
CA GLU A 1038 49.09 16.93 -26.17
C GLU A 1038 48.18 15.70 -26.03
N GLU A 1039 48.65 14.56 -26.51
CA GLU A 1039 47.99 13.26 -26.42
C GLU A 1039 47.70 12.85 -24.96
N SER A 1040 48.66 13.03 -24.04
CA SER A 1040 48.49 12.73 -22.61
C SER A 1040 47.55 13.71 -21.91
N VAL A 1041 47.54 14.99 -22.30
CA VAL A 1041 46.59 15.98 -21.78
C VAL A 1041 45.17 15.65 -22.25
N LEU A 1042 45.01 15.24 -23.51
CA LEU A 1042 43.73 14.80 -24.06
C LEU A 1042 43.22 13.51 -23.43
N GLU A 1043 44.09 12.54 -23.14
CA GLU A 1043 43.74 11.31 -22.42
C GLU A 1043 43.24 11.62 -21.00
N LEU A 1044 43.97 12.44 -20.23
CA LEU A 1044 43.55 12.89 -18.90
C LEU A 1044 42.20 13.65 -18.92
N LEU A 1045 41.99 14.53 -19.90
CA LEU A 1045 40.71 15.22 -20.09
C LEU A 1045 39.58 14.23 -20.43
N SER A 1046 39.85 13.18 -21.22
CA SER A 1046 38.87 12.13 -21.53
C SER A 1046 38.55 11.26 -20.31
N CYS A 1047 39.53 10.96 -19.45
CA CYS A 1047 39.30 10.25 -18.19
C CYS A 1047 38.42 11.10 -17.25
N LEU A 1048 38.77 12.37 -17.05
CA LEU A 1048 38.01 13.33 -16.24
C LEU A 1048 36.56 13.53 -16.75
N GLU A 1049 36.36 13.51 -18.07
CA GLU A 1049 35.02 13.55 -18.68
C GLU A 1049 34.25 12.23 -18.41
N SER A 1050 34.90 11.08 -18.48
CA SER A 1050 34.29 9.77 -18.18
C SER A 1050 33.90 9.60 -16.70
N GLU A 1051 34.63 10.27 -15.80
CA GLU A 1051 34.35 10.32 -14.35
C GLU A 1051 33.41 11.47 -13.95
N PHE A 1052 32.90 12.24 -14.92
CA PHE A 1052 32.00 13.39 -14.73
C PHE A 1052 32.59 14.54 -13.89
N MET A 1053 33.91 14.62 -13.77
CA MET A 1053 34.60 15.72 -13.06
C MET A 1053 34.70 17.00 -13.90
N ILE A 1054 34.72 16.85 -15.24
CA ILE A 1054 34.62 17.97 -16.19
C ILE A 1054 33.60 17.66 -17.28
N PHE A 1055 33.08 18.69 -17.93
CA PHE A 1055 32.17 18.57 -19.07
C PHE A 1055 32.75 19.27 -20.31
N LYS A 1056 32.76 18.57 -21.45
CA LYS A 1056 33.28 19.07 -22.73
C LYS A 1056 32.15 19.47 -23.67
N LYS A 1057 32.25 20.67 -24.26
CA LYS A 1057 31.36 21.12 -25.33
C LYS A 1057 32.11 22.00 -26.33
N ASN A 1058 32.17 21.58 -27.60
CA ASN A 1058 32.88 22.29 -28.67
C ASN A 1058 34.35 22.65 -28.32
N ASN A 1059 35.08 21.71 -27.70
CA ASN A 1059 36.46 21.89 -27.19
C ASN A 1059 36.63 22.98 -26.10
N LEU A 1060 35.54 23.38 -25.45
CA LEU A 1060 35.54 24.09 -24.17
C LEU A 1060 35.27 23.09 -23.04
N TYR A 1061 35.97 23.25 -21.92
CA TYR A 1061 35.86 22.42 -20.72
C TYR A 1061 35.41 23.28 -19.53
N ILE A 1062 34.55 22.73 -18.68
CA ILE A 1062 34.10 23.33 -17.42
C ILE A 1062 34.16 22.28 -16.30
N LEU A 1063 34.48 22.70 -15.09
CA LEU A 1063 34.40 21.87 -13.88
C LEU A 1063 32.92 21.62 -13.53
N MET A 1064 32.56 20.38 -13.19
CA MET A 1064 31.18 19.99 -12.85
C MET A 1064 30.83 20.13 -11.36
#